data_AF-A0A9X1BAS2-F1
#
_entry.id   AF-A0A9X1BAS2-F1
#
_cell.length_a   1.000
_cell.length_b   1.000
_cell.length_c   1.000
_cell.angle_alpha   90.00
_cell.angle_beta   90.00
_cell.angle_gamma   90.00
#
_symmetry.space_group_name_H-M   'P 1'
#
loop_
_entity.id
_entity.type
_entity.pdbx_description
1 polymer ?
#
loop_
_entity_poly.entity_id
_entity_poly.type
_entity_poly.pdbx_seq_one_letter_code
_entity_poly.pdbx_strand_id
1 'polypeptide(L)'
;MTDSTPTPLTHPSRVGTRPPAASGGRGKALEQVPNAVLTQVQAILAKDAAADCIALLWPDPLPAGELHRIIADTPLRLVSCVSELAMRELLVTHQPGAVRLVMVTPLDETRLAKDVLARLWGCEPKRISPWRTLEQLLRVRQIDPRLLGKAERWMAEALVDGYERYRGRLRFGEVLDLDLAWRALALAWLDFASETLDLEALLDWSLSPAAAAAVAALPTAVAEHLEEWLRPRLGTVTELVLSLWRAGAASDMVAFGLVCTVLYREDLRPDQALFQGRGRLSERLLGGARIPDRVFQDYGRATVETLQRHAGPGPQAPAVADACARAEQILASLDLLALAEGSDWLPAAFGQRLDRLAATLKATLTGKPLDPALDTLLALRRHQLAAVREEQLATAALALRMCRWLRTDDVAPRSVTEAIREYVTNGADVDWARSRLWLGDAHDGLSRVYATLMSQARARRERFNQHFAESLPAIARGDQSDPGFQPIERALAHWVAPLAKQQPVLVLVLDGMSHAVYRELTQDLLGYGWVELQPVDQTGPCCLLAALPTLTHVSRFALLSGTLGEGTATNESKAFAAHPSLQRVATKQPPLLLHKAALQQPGSGALADGVRDVLAGHEHRVVGAVINAVDDQLSSGAQVSVRWSLDTIGLLPQILEAVRESGRLLILTSDHGHVLEHDLRMMPSSGESQRCKPATDPVAEGEVRVAGARVVAPGQTIILPWSEQIRYGAKKMGYHGGGSPQEVLVPFGVYRYAGDAGVLTGWREVPRQTPPWWRLVSERPEDAPTPPPPTAARRDRHTPDLFATLTTPVPPAGDERDWIAQLLASPVYARMQARAGRVRISDAQLRQLLTGLEQAGGQQMAAAVAQGLELPELRLHGLLAGVQKLLNVDGYPVLAIDRASKTVRLDLVSLKNQFELH
;
A
#
# COMPACT_ATOMS: atom_id res chain seq x y z
N MET A 1 39.66 51.97 44.58
CA MET A 1 39.56 53.22 43.81
C MET A 1 38.13 53.28 43.28
N THR A 2 37.22 53.78 44.12
CA THR A 2 36.61 55.15 44.08
C THR A 2 35.56 55.22 42.96
N ASP A 3 34.31 55.64 43.15
CA ASP A 3 33.56 56.12 44.31
C ASP A 3 32.08 56.24 43.89
N SER A 4 31.17 55.98 44.84
CA SER A 4 29.95 56.74 45.21
C SER A 4 28.94 57.32 44.17
N THR A 5 27.66 57.01 44.46
CA THR A 5 26.34 57.66 44.17
C THR A 5 26.28 59.21 44.39
N PRO A 6 25.23 60.03 44.02
CA PRO A 6 23.76 59.76 43.87
C PRO A 6 22.92 60.56 42.80
N THR A 7 21.59 60.31 42.78
CA THR A 7 20.33 60.86 42.15
C THR A 7 20.24 62.34 41.62
N PRO A 8 19.22 62.80 40.81
CA PRO A 8 17.75 62.56 40.94
C PRO A 8 16.86 62.52 39.65
N LEU A 9 15.55 62.30 39.89
CA LEU A 9 14.36 62.24 39.02
C LEU A 9 14.16 63.41 38.03
N THR A 10 13.62 63.10 36.83
CA THR A 10 12.53 63.84 36.15
C THR A 10 12.07 63.10 34.87
N HIS A 11 10.76 63.10 34.58
CA HIS A 11 10.09 62.45 33.44
C HIS A 11 10.62 62.89 32.06
N PRO A 12 10.47 62.06 31.00
CA PRO A 12 9.56 62.49 29.93
C PRO A 12 8.79 61.38 29.16
N SER A 13 7.57 61.77 28.78
CA SER A 13 6.87 61.61 27.50
C SER A 13 7.20 60.47 26.53
N ARG A 14 6.14 59.72 26.20
CA ARG A 14 6.01 58.77 25.08
C ARG A 14 6.30 59.42 23.72
N VAL A 15 7.22 58.83 22.97
CA VAL A 15 7.26 58.86 21.50
C VAL A 15 7.49 57.42 21.04
N GLY A 16 6.44 56.79 20.50
CA GLY A 16 6.50 55.45 19.92
C GLY A 16 6.92 55.54 18.45
N THR A 17 8.08 54.98 18.13
CA THR A 17 8.55 54.73 16.76
C THR A 17 7.99 53.41 16.23
N ARG A 18 7.61 53.43 14.95
CA ARG A 18 6.90 52.40 14.16
C ARG A 18 7.57 51.01 14.15
N PRO A 19 6.79 49.91 14.21
CA PRO A 19 7.15 48.62 13.61
C PRO A 19 6.78 48.55 12.11
N PRO A 20 7.34 47.59 11.35
CA PRO A 20 7.31 47.58 9.89
C PRO A 20 5.92 47.25 9.35
N ALA A 21 5.60 47.88 8.21
CA ALA A 21 4.33 47.73 7.50
C ALA A 21 4.10 46.28 7.09
N ALA A 22 3.15 45.62 7.76
CA ALA A 22 2.40 44.55 7.16
C ALA A 22 1.69 45.12 5.92
N SER A 23 2.03 44.62 4.74
CA SER A 23 1.31 44.86 3.49
C SER A 23 -0.06 44.19 3.53
N GLY A 24 -0.93 44.69 4.41
CA GLY A 24 -2.33 44.32 4.49
C GLY A 24 -3.09 44.95 3.33
N GLY A 25 -3.35 44.16 2.28
CA GLY A 25 -4.23 44.50 1.17
C GLY A 25 -5.71 44.59 1.57
N ARG A 26 -6.05 45.39 2.58
CA ARG A 26 -7.43 45.72 2.97
C ARG A 26 -7.84 47.17 2.66
N GLY A 27 -6.98 47.94 1.98
CA GLY A 27 -7.20 49.37 1.72
C GLY A 27 -7.62 49.78 0.30
N LYS A 28 -7.78 48.84 -0.66
CA LYS A 28 -8.04 49.21 -2.08
C LYS A 28 -9.48 48.99 -2.58
N ALA A 29 -10.36 48.38 -1.80
CA ALA A 29 -11.70 48.01 -2.27
C ALA A 29 -12.75 49.14 -2.16
N LEU A 30 -12.50 50.19 -1.37
CA LEU A 30 -13.51 51.22 -1.05
C LEU A 30 -13.48 52.49 -1.93
N GLU A 31 -12.57 52.61 -2.90
CA GLU A 31 -12.44 53.79 -3.76
C GLU A 31 -12.96 53.59 -5.20
N GLN A 32 -13.62 52.48 -5.49
CA GLN A 32 -14.03 52.13 -6.85
C GLN A 32 -15.51 52.47 -7.10
N VAL A 33 -15.78 53.09 -8.25
CA VAL A 33 -17.15 53.28 -8.77
C VAL A 33 -17.74 51.89 -9.05
N PRO A 34 -19.00 51.59 -8.67
CA PRO A 34 -19.61 50.31 -8.99
C PRO A 34 -19.52 49.99 -10.48
N ASN A 35 -19.09 48.77 -10.84
CA ASN A 35 -18.92 48.36 -12.23
C ASN A 35 -20.23 48.48 -13.04
N ALA A 36 -21.39 48.31 -12.39
CA ALA A 36 -22.69 48.50 -13.01
C ALA A 36 -22.91 49.94 -13.50
N VAL A 37 -22.44 50.94 -12.74
CA VAL A 37 -22.49 52.36 -13.11
C VAL A 37 -21.59 52.61 -14.32
N LEU A 38 -20.33 52.16 -14.27
CA LEU A 38 -19.37 52.35 -15.37
C LEU A 38 -19.84 51.68 -16.68
N THR A 39 -20.35 50.45 -16.58
CA THR A 39 -20.84 49.69 -17.74
C THR A 39 -22.07 50.35 -18.36
N GLN A 40 -23.00 50.84 -17.53
CA GLN A 40 -24.19 51.53 -18.03
C GLN A 40 -23.83 52.85 -18.72
N VAL A 41 -22.87 53.61 -18.19
CA VAL A 41 -22.36 54.83 -18.87
C VAL A 41 -21.71 54.48 -20.20
N GLN A 42 -20.87 53.44 -20.23
CA GLN A 42 -20.25 52.98 -21.47
C GLN A 42 -21.28 52.59 -22.54
N ALA A 43 -22.36 51.90 -22.14
CA ALA A 43 -23.45 51.54 -23.05
C ALA A 43 -24.21 52.75 -23.58
N ILE A 44 -24.44 53.77 -22.74
CA ILE A 44 -25.08 55.02 -23.14
C ILE A 44 -24.22 55.75 -24.17
N LEU A 45 -22.92 55.90 -23.91
CA LEU A 45 -21.97 56.56 -24.81
C LEU A 45 -21.75 55.80 -26.12
N ALA A 46 -21.82 54.47 -26.09
CA ALA A 46 -21.77 53.66 -27.31
C ALA A 46 -23.03 53.82 -28.18
N LYS A 47 -24.19 54.06 -27.55
CA LYS A 47 -25.46 54.30 -28.25
C LYS A 47 -25.58 55.74 -28.76
N ASP A 48 -25.09 56.70 -27.98
CA ASP A 48 -25.10 58.13 -28.27
C ASP A 48 -23.81 58.76 -27.75
N ALA A 49 -22.85 58.96 -28.66
CA ALA A 49 -21.55 59.54 -28.35
C ALA A 49 -21.64 61.01 -27.87
N ALA A 50 -22.78 61.68 -28.09
CA ALA A 50 -23.04 63.04 -27.63
C ALA A 50 -23.75 63.09 -26.26
N ALA A 51 -24.03 61.95 -25.63
CA ALA A 51 -24.72 61.90 -24.35
C ALA A 51 -23.97 62.67 -23.24
N ASP A 52 -24.65 63.61 -22.60
CA ASP A 52 -24.12 64.47 -21.53
C ASP A 52 -25.22 64.76 -20.50
N CYS A 53 -24.87 65.14 -19.27
CA CYS A 53 -25.82 65.25 -18.14
C CYS A 53 -26.61 63.95 -17.92
N ILE A 54 -25.91 62.83 -17.85
CA ILE A 54 -26.51 61.50 -17.67
C ILE A 54 -26.85 61.32 -16.18
N ALA A 55 -28.13 61.13 -15.84
CA ALA A 55 -28.50 60.69 -14.50
C ALA A 55 -28.70 59.16 -14.48
N LEU A 56 -28.08 58.49 -13.50
CA LEU A 56 -28.23 57.07 -13.25
C LEU A 56 -28.93 56.86 -11.91
N LEU A 57 -30.06 56.15 -11.94
CA LEU A 57 -30.79 55.77 -10.75
C LEU A 57 -30.03 54.65 -10.03
N TRP A 58 -29.48 54.98 -8.87
CA TRP A 58 -28.68 54.07 -8.05
C TRP A 58 -28.85 54.44 -6.56
N PRO A 59 -29.16 53.47 -5.69
CA PRO A 59 -29.56 53.75 -4.31
C PRO A 59 -28.40 54.24 -3.43
N ASP A 60 -27.17 53.81 -3.70
CA ASP A 60 -26.02 54.05 -2.82
C ASP A 60 -25.13 55.22 -3.31
N PRO A 61 -24.69 56.13 -2.43
CA PRO A 61 -23.81 57.21 -2.85
C PRO A 61 -22.43 56.72 -3.28
N LEU A 62 -21.76 57.46 -4.16
CA LEU A 62 -20.37 57.17 -4.54
C LEU A 62 -19.41 57.42 -3.35
N PRO A 63 -18.34 56.61 -3.17
CA PRO A 63 -17.46 56.71 -2.01
C PRO A 63 -16.78 58.07 -1.79
N ALA A 64 -16.47 58.80 -2.87
CA ALA A 64 -15.75 60.07 -2.82
C ALA A 64 -16.63 61.30 -3.12
N GLY A 65 -17.95 61.14 -3.27
CA GLY A 65 -18.88 62.22 -3.64
C GLY A 65 -18.73 62.72 -5.10
N GLU A 66 -17.50 62.84 -5.60
CA GLU A 66 -17.15 63.19 -6.98
C GLU A 66 -15.90 62.42 -7.44
N LEU A 67 -15.92 61.88 -8.66
CA LEU A 67 -14.87 61.06 -9.25
C LEU A 67 -14.68 61.40 -10.73
N HIS A 68 -13.42 61.45 -11.19
CA HIS A 68 -13.09 61.61 -12.60
C HIS A 68 -12.65 60.27 -13.20
N ARG A 69 -13.21 59.92 -14.38
CA ARG A 69 -12.92 58.67 -15.09
C ARG A 69 -12.84 58.91 -16.60
N ILE A 70 -12.14 58.05 -17.32
CA ILE A 70 -12.14 58.03 -18.78
C ILE A 70 -12.79 56.70 -19.21
N ILE A 71 -13.83 56.76 -20.02
CA ILE A 71 -14.52 55.60 -20.59
C ILE A 71 -14.63 55.82 -22.10
N ALA A 72 -14.16 54.86 -22.90
CA ALA A 72 -14.16 54.95 -24.37
C ALA A 72 -13.60 56.29 -24.89
N ASP A 73 -12.40 56.67 -24.43
CA ASP A 73 -11.69 57.93 -24.73
C ASP A 73 -12.45 59.23 -24.37
N THR A 74 -13.56 59.13 -23.63
CA THR A 74 -14.35 60.27 -23.17
C THR A 74 -14.12 60.52 -21.69
N PRO A 75 -13.64 61.71 -21.28
CA PRO A 75 -13.49 62.05 -19.87
C PRO A 75 -14.86 62.33 -19.24
N LEU A 76 -15.07 61.81 -18.03
CA LEU A 76 -16.31 61.84 -17.29
C LEU A 76 -16.09 62.41 -15.90
N ARG A 77 -17.06 63.20 -15.45
CA ARG A 77 -17.21 63.68 -14.08
C ARG A 77 -18.40 62.98 -13.44
N LEU A 78 -18.15 62.00 -12.58
CA LEU A 78 -19.17 61.21 -11.88
C LEU A 78 -19.41 61.83 -10.50
N VAL A 79 -20.65 62.22 -10.21
CA VAL A 79 -21.00 62.88 -8.94
C VAL A 79 -22.20 62.20 -8.30
N SER A 80 -22.13 61.99 -6.98
CA SER A 80 -23.23 61.43 -6.19
C SER A 80 -24.19 62.53 -5.76
N CYS A 81 -25.46 62.42 -6.14
CA CYS A 81 -26.49 63.41 -5.86
C CYS A 81 -27.58 62.83 -4.96
N VAL A 82 -27.54 63.17 -3.67
CA VAL A 82 -28.50 62.68 -2.67
C VAL A 82 -29.82 63.46 -2.65
N SER A 83 -29.91 64.59 -3.37
CA SER A 83 -31.09 65.45 -3.43
C SER A 83 -31.28 66.09 -4.81
N GLU A 84 -32.50 66.54 -5.09
CA GLU A 84 -32.84 67.26 -6.32
C GLU A 84 -32.05 68.59 -6.43
N LEU A 85 -31.81 69.26 -5.29
CA LEU A 85 -31.00 70.48 -5.24
C LEU A 85 -29.56 70.23 -5.69
N ALA A 86 -28.94 69.13 -5.23
CA ALA A 86 -27.58 68.77 -5.65
C ALA A 86 -27.49 68.51 -7.16
N MET A 87 -28.52 67.89 -7.75
CA MET A 87 -28.59 67.72 -9.21
C MET A 87 -28.72 69.07 -9.93
N ARG A 88 -29.57 69.98 -9.42
CA ARG A 88 -29.71 71.34 -9.99
C ARG A 88 -28.41 72.13 -9.96
N GLU A 89 -27.69 72.12 -8.85
CA GLU A 89 -26.41 72.84 -8.71
C GLU A 89 -25.37 72.35 -9.74
N LEU A 90 -25.28 71.04 -9.94
CA LEU A 90 -24.38 70.46 -10.95
C LEU A 90 -24.82 70.81 -12.36
N LEU A 91 -26.12 70.72 -12.65
CA LEU A 91 -26.66 71.07 -13.98
C LEU A 91 -26.49 72.56 -14.32
N VAL A 92 -26.48 73.45 -13.33
CA VAL A 92 -26.23 74.89 -13.52
C VAL A 92 -24.76 75.19 -13.76
N THR A 93 -23.86 74.45 -13.10
CA THR A 93 -22.41 74.69 -13.17
C THR A 93 -21.73 73.93 -14.31
N HIS A 94 -22.35 72.87 -14.84
CA HIS A 94 -21.80 72.06 -15.92
C HIS A 94 -21.89 72.76 -17.28
N GLN A 95 -20.80 72.72 -18.03
CA GLN A 95 -20.75 73.17 -19.42
C GLN A 95 -20.66 71.94 -20.35
N PRO A 96 -21.69 71.68 -21.17
CA PRO A 96 -21.66 70.56 -22.11
C PRO A 96 -20.47 70.66 -23.05
N GLY A 97 -19.67 69.59 -23.19
CA GLY A 97 -18.42 69.67 -23.95
C GLY A 97 -17.54 68.44 -23.86
N ALA A 98 -16.22 68.63 -23.75
CA ALA A 98 -15.27 67.51 -23.77
C ALA A 98 -15.43 66.55 -22.58
N VAL A 99 -15.83 67.06 -21.40
CA VAL A 99 -16.08 66.26 -20.19
C VAL A 99 -17.57 66.05 -20.02
N ARG A 100 -18.03 64.80 -19.87
CA ARG A 100 -19.45 64.49 -19.64
C ARG A 100 -19.78 64.44 -18.16
N LEU A 101 -20.92 65.02 -17.76
CA LEU A 101 -21.43 64.91 -16.40
C LEU A 101 -22.27 63.64 -16.25
N VAL A 102 -21.95 62.82 -15.25
CA VAL A 102 -22.74 61.66 -14.84
C VAL A 102 -23.15 61.83 -13.38
N MET A 103 -24.44 61.91 -13.12
CA MET A 103 -25.01 62.03 -11.77
C MET A 103 -25.55 60.68 -11.31
N VAL A 104 -25.11 60.21 -10.16
CA VAL A 104 -25.58 58.98 -9.51
C VAL A 104 -26.56 59.37 -8.41
N THR A 105 -27.83 59.00 -8.51
CA THR A 105 -28.88 59.51 -7.61
C THR A 105 -29.90 58.43 -7.22
N PRO A 106 -30.43 58.44 -5.99
CA PRO A 106 -31.53 57.56 -5.58
C PRO A 106 -32.92 58.09 -6.03
N LEU A 107 -32.97 59.23 -6.74
CA LEU A 107 -34.22 59.88 -7.14
C LEU A 107 -34.67 59.39 -8.52
N ASP A 108 -35.90 58.85 -8.60
CA ASP A 108 -36.54 58.51 -9.86
C ASP A 108 -37.26 59.71 -10.49
N GLU A 109 -37.80 59.54 -11.69
CA GLU A 109 -38.49 60.59 -12.45
C GLU A 109 -39.62 61.25 -11.66
N THR A 110 -40.32 60.51 -10.79
CA THR A 110 -41.46 61.05 -10.02
C THR A 110 -41.02 62.02 -8.93
N ARG A 111 -39.75 61.95 -8.53
CA ARG A 111 -39.15 62.75 -7.46
C ARG A 111 -38.32 63.91 -7.99
N LEU A 112 -38.34 64.16 -9.30
CA LEU A 112 -37.61 65.23 -9.95
C LEU A 112 -38.56 66.19 -10.65
N ALA A 113 -38.35 67.49 -10.47
CA ALA A 113 -39.11 68.49 -11.20
C ALA A 113 -38.77 68.49 -12.70
N LYS A 114 -39.72 68.97 -13.51
CA LYS A 114 -39.64 68.98 -14.98
C LYS A 114 -38.44 69.77 -15.52
N ASP A 115 -37.98 70.80 -14.81
CA ASP A 115 -36.80 71.59 -15.20
C ASP A 115 -35.50 70.79 -15.07
N VAL A 116 -35.41 69.91 -14.06
CA VAL A 116 -34.29 68.99 -13.89
C VAL A 116 -34.35 67.91 -14.96
N LEU A 117 -35.50 67.25 -15.11
CA LEU A 117 -35.72 66.21 -16.11
C LEU A 117 -35.37 66.68 -17.53
N ALA A 118 -35.83 67.86 -17.94
CA ALA A 118 -35.57 68.40 -19.28
C ALA A 118 -34.08 68.62 -19.59
N ARG A 119 -33.21 68.71 -18.58
CA ARG A 119 -31.76 68.91 -18.71
C ARG A 119 -30.96 67.62 -18.62
N LEU A 120 -31.60 66.49 -18.32
CA LEU A 120 -30.97 65.17 -18.30
C LEU A 120 -30.96 64.55 -19.70
N TRP A 121 -29.94 63.75 -19.98
CA TRP A 121 -29.89 62.95 -21.19
C TRP A 121 -31.11 62.02 -21.30
N GLY A 122 -31.90 62.20 -22.36
CA GLY A 122 -33.13 61.43 -22.59
C GLY A 122 -34.28 61.77 -21.64
N CYS A 123 -34.24 62.95 -21.00
CA CYS A 123 -35.29 63.54 -20.16
C CYS A 123 -35.71 62.73 -18.91
N GLU A 124 -34.92 61.75 -18.49
CA GLU A 124 -35.23 60.89 -17.33
C GLU A 124 -33.94 60.35 -16.70
N PRO A 125 -33.92 60.03 -15.39
CA PRO A 125 -32.89 59.19 -14.81
C PRO A 125 -32.93 57.77 -15.39
N LYS A 126 -31.80 57.30 -15.91
CA LYS A 126 -31.71 55.95 -16.48
C LYS A 126 -31.54 54.92 -15.36
N ARG A 127 -32.42 53.92 -15.35
CA ARG A 127 -32.31 52.79 -14.42
C ARG A 127 -31.16 51.88 -14.85
N ILE A 128 -30.26 51.59 -13.92
CA ILE A 128 -29.29 50.52 -14.09
C ILE A 128 -30.02 49.19 -13.87
N SER A 129 -30.09 48.36 -14.91
CA SER A 129 -30.56 46.98 -14.79
C SER A 129 -29.34 46.09 -14.65
N PRO A 130 -29.11 45.44 -13.49
CA PRO A 130 -28.02 44.49 -13.30
C PRO A 130 -27.99 43.39 -14.39
N TRP A 131 -29.17 42.95 -14.83
CA TRP A 131 -29.31 41.97 -15.92
C TRP A 131 -28.81 42.50 -17.27
N ARG A 132 -29.16 43.74 -17.67
CA ARG A 132 -28.63 44.33 -18.92
C ARG A 132 -27.12 44.55 -18.87
N THR A 133 -26.60 44.90 -17.69
CA THR A 133 -25.15 44.99 -17.46
C THR A 133 -24.49 43.63 -17.69
N LEU A 134 -25.06 42.55 -17.16
CA LEU A 134 -24.55 41.19 -17.38
C LEU A 134 -24.65 40.74 -18.84
N GLU A 135 -25.73 41.05 -19.56
CA GLU A 135 -25.84 40.75 -21.00
C GLU A 135 -24.65 41.30 -21.78
N GLN A 136 -24.23 42.52 -21.45
CA GLN A 136 -23.11 43.19 -22.09
C GLN A 136 -21.76 42.64 -21.65
N LEU A 137 -21.55 42.42 -20.34
CA LEU A 137 -20.29 41.91 -19.79
C LEU A 137 -20.02 40.47 -20.24
N LEU A 138 -21.02 39.61 -20.16
CA LEU A 138 -20.94 38.20 -20.52
C LEU A 138 -21.08 37.96 -22.03
N ARG A 139 -21.53 38.98 -22.79
CA ARG A 139 -21.85 38.90 -24.22
C ARG A 139 -22.92 37.85 -24.55
N VAL A 140 -23.86 37.65 -23.63
CA VAL A 140 -25.02 36.77 -23.84
C VAL A 140 -26.14 37.55 -24.53
N ARG A 141 -26.91 36.89 -25.40
CA ARG A 141 -28.06 37.48 -26.12
C ARG A 141 -29.37 37.34 -25.35
N GLN A 142 -29.46 36.35 -24.47
CA GLN A 142 -30.66 36.08 -23.68
C GLN A 142 -30.28 35.67 -22.25
N ILE A 143 -31.13 36.03 -21.30
CA ILE A 143 -31.09 35.55 -19.91
C ILE A 143 -32.31 34.66 -19.69
N ASP A 144 -32.11 33.52 -19.04
CA ASP A 144 -33.19 32.59 -18.70
C ASP A 144 -34.34 33.32 -17.96
N PRO A 145 -35.61 33.18 -18.39
CA PRO A 145 -36.75 33.81 -17.72
C PRO A 145 -36.86 33.51 -16.22
N ARG A 146 -36.35 32.36 -15.76
CA ARG A 146 -36.29 31.99 -14.34
C ARG A 146 -35.46 32.99 -13.52
N LEU A 147 -34.46 33.63 -14.13
CA LEU A 147 -33.59 34.64 -13.50
C LEU A 147 -34.18 36.06 -13.55
N LEU A 148 -35.20 36.32 -14.39
CA LEU A 148 -35.73 37.68 -14.59
C LEU A 148 -36.80 38.09 -13.56
N GLY A 149 -37.06 37.25 -12.55
CA GLY A 149 -37.98 37.55 -11.46
C GLY A 149 -37.51 38.73 -10.61
N LYS A 150 -38.45 39.50 -10.02
CA LYS A 150 -38.11 40.60 -9.10
C LYS A 150 -37.33 40.12 -7.86
N ALA A 151 -37.54 38.87 -7.45
CA ALA A 151 -36.83 38.24 -6.35
C ALA A 151 -35.36 37.92 -6.69
N GLU A 152 -35.02 37.70 -7.96
CA GLU A 152 -33.70 37.25 -8.41
C GLU A 152 -32.70 38.39 -8.67
N ARG A 153 -33.08 39.63 -8.36
CA ARG A 153 -32.24 40.81 -8.60
C ARG A 153 -30.90 40.72 -7.87
N TRP A 154 -30.87 40.11 -6.68
CA TRP A 154 -29.66 39.92 -5.90
C TRP A 154 -28.60 39.09 -6.65
N MET A 155 -29.03 38.09 -7.43
CA MET A 155 -28.11 37.21 -8.16
C MET A 155 -27.38 37.99 -9.23
N ALA A 156 -28.09 38.87 -9.94
CA ALA A 156 -27.49 39.73 -10.93
C ALA A 156 -26.46 40.70 -10.33
N GLU A 157 -26.77 41.30 -9.18
CA GLU A 157 -25.85 42.21 -8.48
C GLU A 157 -24.59 41.45 -8.02
N ALA A 158 -24.76 40.29 -7.40
CA ALA A 158 -23.65 39.44 -6.97
C ALA A 158 -22.77 38.93 -8.13
N LEU A 159 -23.37 38.67 -9.30
CA LEU A 159 -22.64 38.29 -10.51
C LEU A 159 -21.86 39.45 -11.11
N VAL A 160 -22.40 40.67 -11.11
CA VAL A 160 -21.68 41.86 -11.59
C VAL A 160 -20.50 42.17 -10.67
N ASP A 161 -20.70 42.11 -9.36
CA ASP A 161 -19.65 42.39 -8.37
C ASP A 161 -18.54 41.33 -8.41
N GLY A 162 -18.90 40.07 -8.70
CA GLY A 162 -17.98 38.95 -8.85
C GLY A 162 -17.30 38.84 -10.23
N TYR A 163 -17.68 39.68 -11.21
CA TYR A 163 -17.33 39.47 -12.63
C TYR A 163 -15.85 39.24 -12.89
N GLU A 164 -14.97 40.09 -12.34
CA GLU A 164 -13.52 39.99 -12.56
C GLU A 164 -12.91 38.68 -12.01
N ARG A 165 -13.59 37.98 -11.09
CA ARG A 165 -13.10 36.74 -10.48
C ARG A 165 -13.39 35.49 -11.32
N TYR A 166 -14.46 35.51 -12.13
CA TYR A 166 -14.79 34.40 -13.04
C TYR A 166 -14.53 34.74 -14.52
N ARG A 167 -14.25 36.00 -14.86
CA ARG A 167 -13.94 36.44 -16.22
C ARG A 167 -12.79 35.62 -16.81
N GLY A 168 -13.00 35.05 -17.99
CA GLY A 168 -11.99 34.25 -18.70
C GLY A 168 -11.76 32.83 -18.16
N ARG A 169 -12.30 32.51 -16.98
CA ARG A 169 -12.30 31.16 -16.39
C ARG A 169 -13.56 30.37 -16.75
N LEU A 170 -14.67 31.08 -16.99
CA LEU A 170 -15.90 30.50 -17.53
C LEU A 170 -16.15 30.96 -18.96
N ARG A 171 -16.71 30.07 -19.77
CA ARG A 171 -17.18 30.36 -21.13
C ARG A 171 -18.69 30.51 -21.10
N PHE A 172 -19.16 31.65 -21.60
CA PHE A 172 -20.58 31.95 -21.74
C PHE A 172 -21.01 31.75 -23.19
N GLY A 173 -22.15 31.09 -23.38
CA GLY A 173 -22.77 30.88 -24.69
C GLY A 173 -23.64 32.07 -25.11
N GLU A 174 -24.69 31.82 -25.91
CA GLU A 174 -25.66 32.86 -26.26
C GLU A 174 -26.68 33.13 -25.14
N VAL A 175 -26.84 32.20 -24.19
CA VAL A 175 -27.81 32.28 -23.10
C VAL A 175 -27.10 32.15 -21.76
N LEU A 176 -27.43 33.03 -20.80
CA LEU A 176 -27.11 32.81 -19.38
C LEU A 176 -28.24 32.01 -18.75
N ASP A 177 -28.01 30.71 -18.55
CA ASP A 177 -28.91 29.85 -17.80
C ASP A 177 -28.65 29.88 -16.29
N LEU A 178 -29.61 29.36 -15.52
CA LEU A 178 -29.55 29.30 -14.06
C LEU A 178 -28.33 28.53 -13.54
N ASP A 179 -27.91 27.48 -14.23
CA ASP A 179 -26.78 26.64 -13.79
C ASP A 179 -25.46 27.36 -14.00
N LEU A 180 -25.29 28.04 -15.14
CA LEU A 180 -24.12 28.85 -15.45
C LEU A 180 -24.02 30.08 -14.54
N ALA A 181 -25.16 30.69 -14.18
CA ALA A 181 -25.23 31.75 -13.18
C ALA A 181 -24.70 31.28 -11.81
N TRP A 182 -25.18 30.13 -11.34
CA TRP A 182 -24.69 29.54 -10.09
C TRP A 182 -23.21 29.14 -10.14
N ARG A 183 -22.75 28.57 -11.26
CA ARG A 183 -21.31 28.26 -11.47
C ARG A 183 -20.45 29.50 -11.40
N ALA A 184 -20.90 30.62 -11.99
CA ALA A 184 -20.19 31.89 -11.94
C ALA A 184 -20.13 32.46 -10.51
N LEU A 185 -21.22 32.37 -9.74
CA LEU A 185 -21.22 32.75 -8.33
C LEU A 185 -20.29 31.87 -7.49
N ALA A 186 -20.36 30.55 -7.66
CA ALA A 186 -19.52 29.59 -6.95
C ALA A 186 -18.02 29.84 -7.22
N LEU A 187 -17.67 30.12 -8.48
CA LEU A 187 -16.30 30.45 -8.84
C LEU A 187 -15.85 31.82 -8.29
N ALA A 188 -16.71 32.85 -8.33
CA ALA A 188 -16.34 34.18 -7.86
C ALA A 188 -16.17 34.26 -6.33
N TRP A 189 -17.00 33.55 -5.59
CA TRP A 189 -17.10 33.74 -4.14
C TRP A 189 -16.52 32.59 -3.33
N LEU A 190 -16.50 31.37 -3.88
CA LEU A 190 -15.95 30.18 -3.23
C LEU A 190 -14.67 29.67 -3.89
N ASP A 191 -14.28 30.22 -5.05
CA ASP A 191 -13.24 29.64 -5.92
C ASP A 191 -13.51 28.16 -6.28
N PHE A 192 -14.79 27.78 -6.31
CA PHE A 192 -15.23 26.44 -6.65
C PHE A 192 -15.25 26.27 -8.17
N ALA A 193 -14.26 25.56 -8.70
CA ALA A 193 -14.03 25.43 -10.14
C ALA A 193 -14.66 24.16 -10.77
N SER A 194 -15.25 23.26 -9.98
CA SER A 194 -15.86 22.05 -10.53
C SER A 194 -17.04 22.39 -11.44
N GLU A 195 -17.18 21.65 -12.54
CA GLU A 195 -18.29 21.83 -13.47
C GLU A 195 -19.60 21.27 -12.94
N THR A 196 -19.52 20.15 -12.21
CA THR A 196 -20.63 19.56 -11.48
C THR A 196 -20.55 19.96 -10.02
N LEU A 197 -21.72 20.27 -9.44
CA LEU A 197 -21.87 20.39 -8.00
C LEU A 197 -22.49 19.08 -7.50
N ASP A 198 -21.65 18.28 -6.85
CA ASP A 198 -21.99 17.08 -6.12
C ASP A 198 -21.21 17.08 -4.79
N LEU A 199 -21.53 16.13 -3.90
CA LEU A 199 -20.91 16.08 -2.57
C LEU A 199 -19.41 15.82 -2.68
N GLU A 200 -19.01 15.02 -3.65
CA GLU A 200 -17.63 14.61 -3.88
C GLU A 200 -16.74 15.80 -4.28
N ALA A 201 -17.19 16.61 -5.23
CA ALA A 201 -16.51 17.84 -5.64
C ALA A 201 -16.44 18.87 -4.50
N LEU A 202 -17.47 18.96 -3.65
CA LEU A 202 -17.44 19.83 -2.47
C LEU A 202 -16.44 19.36 -1.40
N LEU A 203 -16.37 18.05 -1.16
CA LEU A 203 -15.38 17.47 -0.25
C LEU A 203 -13.96 17.73 -0.75
N ASP A 204 -13.70 17.53 -2.05
CA ASP A 204 -12.41 17.86 -2.67
C ASP A 204 -12.08 19.35 -2.53
N TRP A 205 -13.04 20.24 -2.80
CA TRP A 205 -12.84 21.67 -2.62
C TRP A 205 -12.57 22.06 -1.16
N SER A 206 -13.22 21.39 -0.20
CA SER A 206 -13.08 21.67 1.23
C SER A 206 -11.68 21.37 1.79
N LEU A 207 -10.89 20.54 1.11
CA LEU A 207 -9.48 20.30 1.45
C LEU A 207 -8.61 21.55 1.25
N SER A 208 -9.11 22.56 0.53
CA SER A 208 -8.44 23.85 0.43
C SER A 208 -8.52 24.62 1.76
N PRO A 209 -7.39 25.11 2.30
CA PRO A 209 -7.40 25.93 3.52
C PRO A 209 -8.15 27.26 3.35
N ALA A 210 -8.42 27.67 2.10
CA ALA A 210 -9.18 28.88 1.80
C ALA A 210 -10.71 28.69 1.90
N ALA A 211 -11.22 27.45 1.97
CA ALA A 211 -12.65 27.17 1.91
C ALA A 211 -13.45 27.87 3.04
N ALA A 212 -12.99 27.78 4.29
CA ALA A 212 -13.62 28.44 5.43
C ALA A 212 -13.63 29.98 5.29
N ALA A 213 -12.51 30.56 4.84
CA ALA A 213 -12.41 32.00 4.61
C ALA A 213 -13.32 32.47 3.47
N ALA A 214 -13.47 31.66 2.41
CA ALA A 214 -14.33 31.95 1.27
C ALA A 214 -15.82 31.95 1.67
N VAL A 215 -16.25 30.94 2.44
CA VAL A 215 -17.62 30.88 2.98
C VAL A 215 -17.91 32.05 3.92
N ALA A 216 -16.97 32.39 4.82
CA ALA A 216 -17.14 33.52 5.74
C ALA A 216 -17.18 34.88 5.02
N ALA A 217 -16.66 34.97 3.80
CA ALA A 217 -16.64 36.18 2.98
C ALA A 217 -17.81 36.27 1.99
N LEU A 218 -18.76 35.32 2.02
CA LEU A 218 -19.94 35.36 1.15
C LEU A 218 -20.78 36.62 1.42
N PRO A 219 -21.23 37.33 0.36
CA PRO A 219 -22.23 38.39 0.52
C PRO A 219 -23.51 37.82 1.16
N THR A 220 -24.15 38.59 2.06
CA THR A 220 -25.37 38.17 2.77
C THR A 220 -26.44 37.66 1.81
N ALA A 221 -26.64 38.37 0.70
CA ALA A 221 -27.64 37.98 -0.30
C ALA A 221 -27.33 36.62 -0.97
N VAL A 222 -26.05 36.28 -1.18
CA VAL A 222 -25.67 34.96 -1.70
C VAL A 222 -25.84 33.89 -0.63
N ALA A 223 -25.43 34.18 0.61
CA ALA A 223 -25.52 33.26 1.73
C ALA A 223 -26.97 32.84 2.04
N GLU A 224 -27.93 33.77 1.93
CA GLU A 224 -29.36 33.53 2.15
C GLU A 224 -29.97 32.57 1.11
N HIS A 225 -29.40 32.47 -0.10
CA HIS A 225 -29.94 31.67 -1.22
C HIS A 225 -29.12 30.40 -1.51
N LEU A 226 -28.10 30.06 -0.71
CA LEU A 226 -27.26 28.87 -0.93
C LEU A 226 -28.06 27.56 -0.95
N GLU A 227 -29.17 27.50 -0.22
CA GLU A 227 -30.02 26.31 -0.20
C GLU A 227 -30.63 26.01 -1.58
N GLU A 228 -30.98 27.04 -2.35
CA GLU A 228 -31.54 26.90 -3.70
C GLU A 228 -30.50 26.31 -4.67
N TRP A 229 -29.22 26.59 -4.43
CA TRP A 229 -28.12 26.02 -5.21
C TRP A 229 -27.82 24.57 -4.83
N LEU A 230 -27.77 24.29 -3.53
CA LEU A 230 -27.31 23.01 -2.98
C LEU A 230 -28.41 21.94 -2.94
N ARG A 231 -29.65 22.28 -2.59
CA ARG A 231 -30.75 21.31 -2.37
C ARG A 231 -31.08 20.45 -3.59
N PRO A 232 -31.16 21.01 -4.82
CA PRO A 232 -31.46 20.20 -6.01
C PRO A 232 -30.40 19.14 -6.34
N ARG A 233 -29.17 19.30 -5.83
CA ARG A 233 -28.00 18.49 -6.20
C ARG A 233 -27.52 17.57 -5.08
N LEU A 234 -27.57 18.04 -3.84
CA LEU A 234 -27.13 17.27 -2.66
C LEU A 234 -28.29 16.62 -1.89
N GLY A 235 -29.54 16.99 -2.21
CA GLY A 235 -30.73 16.39 -1.62
C GLY A 235 -30.78 16.51 -0.09
N THR A 236 -30.81 15.37 0.59
CA THR A 236 -30.91 15.30 2.07
C THR A 236 -29.63 15.74 2.79
N VAL A 237 -28.50 15.81 2.09
CA VAL A 237 -27.20 16.21 2.65
C VAL A 237 -27.07 17.75 2.76
N THR A 238 -27.91 18.51 2.06
CA THR A 238 -27.84 19.97 2.02
C THR A 238 -27.86 20.63 3.39
N GLU A 239 -28.76 20.19 4.29
CA GLU A 239 -28.85 20.79 5.64
C GLU A 239 -27.57 20.55 6.44
N LEU A 240 -26.93 19.40 6.25
CA LEU A 240 -25.66 19.08 6.91
C LEU A 240 -24.54 20.02 6.44
N VAL A 241 -24.39 20.20 5.12
CA VAL A 241 -23.37 21.10 4.54
C VAL A 241 -23.59 22.54 4.97
N LEU A 242 -24.83 23.04 4.88
CA LEU A 242 -25.16 24.40 5.31
C LEU A 242 -24.92 24.59 6.81
N SER A 243 -25.22 23.60 7.64
CA SER A 243 -24.96 23.66 9.09
C SER A 243 -23.46 23.77 9.39
N LEU A 244 -22.62 22.99 8.70
CA LEU A 244 -21.16 23.09 8.81
C LEU A 244 -20.65 24.47 8.38
N TRP A 245 -21.18 25.00 7.28
CA TRP A 245 -20.78 26.31 6.75
C TRP A 245 -21.17 27.45 7.70
N ARG A 246 -22.39 27.43 8.25
CA ARG A 246 -22.85 28.40 9.25
C ARG A 246 -22.02 28.35 10.54
N ALA A 247 -21.51 27.18 10.90
CA ALA A 247 -20.60 26.99 12.03
C ALA A 247 -19.14 27.38 11.73
N GLY A 248 -18.82 27.84 10.51
CA GLY A 248 -17.46 28.17 10.09
C GLY A 248 -16.56 26.96 9.83
N ALA A 249 -17.15 25.76 9.72
CA ALA A 249 -16.45 24.48 9.57
C ALA A 249 -16.34 24.02 8.11
N ALA A 250 -16.31 24.94 7.14
CA ALA A 250 -16.28 24.58 5.71
C ALA A 250 -14.98 23.87 5.30
N SER A 251 -13.83 24.20 5.89
CA SER A 251 -12.58 23.44 5.68
C SER A 251 -12.52 22.13 6.47
N ASP A 252 -13.38 21.96 7.46
CA ASP A 252 -13.43 20.76 8.32
C ASP A 252 -14.40 19.70 7.77
N MET A 253 -14.95 19.88 6.56
CA MET A 253 -15.96 18.98 5.98
C MET A 253 -15.47 17.53 5.84
N VAL A 254 -14.24 17.31 5.38
CA VAL A 254 -13.63 15.97 5.29
C VAL A 254 -13.35 15.42 6.69
N ALA A 255 -12.83 16.25 7.60
CA ALA A 255 -12.58 15.84 8.98
C ALA A 255 -13.89 15.38 9.68
N PHE A 256 -14.97 16.13 9.49
CA PHE A 256 -16.30 15.79 9.97
C PHE A 256 -16.81 14.48 9.34
N GLY A 257 -16.57 14.26 8.05
CA GLY A 257 -16.92 13.02 7.38
C GLY A 257 -16.21 11.81 7.95
N LEU A 258 -14.91 11.93 8.24
CA LEU A 258 -14.14 10.91 8.96
C LEU A 258 -14.71 10.64 10.35
N VAL A 259 -15.10 11.68 11.11
CA VAL A 259 -15.79 11.49 12.40
C VAL A 259 -17.11 10.73 12.22
N CYS A 260 -17.87 11.01 11.14
CA CYS A 260 -19.09 10.27 10.84
C CYS A 260 -18.83 8.78 10.59
N THR A 261 -17.75 8.46 9.87
CA THR A 261 -17.33 7.06 9.63
C THR A 261 -16.98 6.31 10.90
N VAL A 262 -16.65 7.01 11.99
CA VAL A 262 -16.37 6.41 13.30
C VAL A 262 -17.63 6.32 14.14
N LEU A 263 -18.39 7.41 14.26
CA LEU A 263 -19.49 7.50 15.23
C LEU A 263 -20.80 6.86 14.76
N TYR A 264 -21.02 6.70 13.45
CA TYR A 264 -22.28 6.22 12.87
C TYR A 264 -22.16 4.85 12.17
N ARG A 265 -21.11 4.09 12.50
CA ARG A 265 -20.93 2.71 12.01
C ARG A 265 -22.09 1.81 12.40
N GLU A 266 -22.45 0.89 11.52
CA GLU A 266 -23.57 -0.04 11.71
C GLU A 266 -23.29 -1.09 12.80
N ASP A 267 -22.03 -1.43 13.04
CA ASP A 267 -21.63 -2.46 14.01
C ASP A 267 -21.48 -1.95 15.46
N LEU A 268 -21.65 -0.64 15.68
CA LEU A 268 -21.62 -0.06 17.01
C LEU A 268 -22.92 -0.35 17.77
N ARG A 269 -22.77 -0.81 19.01
CA ARG A 269 -23.88 -0.87 19.95
C ARG A 269 -24.07 0.51 20.59
N PRO A 270 -25.24 1.15 20.45
CA PRO A 270 -25.48 2.44 21.07
C PRO A 270 -25.39 2.32 22.60
N ASP A 271 -24.46 3.05 23.20
CA ASP A 271 -24.38 3.25 24.64
C ASP A 271 -24.60 4.72 24.99
N GLN A 272 -24.65 5.02 26.30
CA GLN A 272 -24.91 6.37 26.79
C GLN A 272 -23.80 7.35 26.38
N ALA A 273 -22.54 6.89 26.35
CA ALA A 273 -21.40 7.73 25.99
C ALA A 273 -21.45 8.14 24.51
N LEU A 274 -21.74 7.20 23.61
CA LEU A 274 -21.90 7.45 22.19
C LEU A 274 -23.09 8.38 21.92
N PHE A 275 -24.23 8.18 22.59
CA PHE A 275 -25.39 9.06 22.46
C PHE A 275 -25.06 10.50 22.87
N GLN A 276 -24.42 10.68 24.03
CA GLN A 276 -23.99 12.01 24.50
C GLN A 276 -22.94 12.64 23.59
N GLY A 277 -22.01 11.85 23.05
CA GLY A 277 -21.00 12.34 22.11
C GLY A 277 -21.59 12.79 20.78
N ARG A 278 -22.56 12.05 20.22
CA ARG A 278 -23.31 12.47 19.01
C ARG A 278 -24.13 13.74 19.25
N GLY A 279 -24.72 13.89 20.44
CA GLY A 279 -25.37 15.14 20.87
C GLY A 279 -24.41 16.32 20.90
N ARG A 280 -23.27 16.18 21.60
CA ARG A 280 -22.21 17.20 21.67
C ARG A 280 -21.64 17.57 20.30
N LEU A 281 -21.47 16.60 19.41
CA LEU A 281 -21.05 16.82 18.02
C LEU A 281 -22.04 17.74 17.30
N SER A 282 -23.34 17.42 17.39
CA SER A 282 -24.41 18.17 16.72
C SER A 282 -24.56 19.59 17.28
N GLU A 283 -24.46 19.77 18.60
CA GLU A 283 -24.51 21.10 19.22
C GLU A 283 -23.30 21.97 18.83
N ARG A 284 -22.08 21.41 18.88
CA ARG A 284 -20.85 22.17 18.66
C ARG A 284 -20.56 22.48 17.20
N LEU A 285 -20.79 21.53 16.29
CA LEU A 285 -20.39 21.65 14.88
C LEU A 285 -21.55 21.92 13.92
N LEU A 286 -22.79 21.67 14.35
CA LEU A 286 -23.98 21.85 13.50
C LEU A 286 -25.00 22.85 14.09
N GLY A 287 -24.67 23.54 15.18
CA GLY A 287 -25.57 24.49 15.83
C GLY A 287 -26.89 23.87 16.32
N GLY A 288 -26.90 22.56 16.62
CA GLY A 288 -28.09 21.85 17.07
C GLY A 288 -29.05 21.39 15.95
N ALA A 289 -28.62 21.46 14.68
CA ALA A 289 -29.41 20.95 13.57
C ALA A 289 -29.76 19.46 13.73
N ARG A 290 -31.00 19.09 13.41
CA ARG A 290 -31.48 17.70 13.51
C ARG A 290 -31.28 16.99 12.18
N ILE A 291 -30.19 16.25 12.07
CA ILE A 291 -29.84 15.45 10.90
C ILE A 291 -30.08 13.96 11.19
N PRO A 292 -30.77 13.21 10.32
CA PRO A 292 -30.96 11.77 10.51
C PRO A 292 -29.63 10.99 10.43
N ASP A 293 -29.47 9.94 11.24
CA ASP A 293 -28.28 9.08 11.27
C ASP A 293 -27.85 8.58 9.89
N ARG A 294 -28.80 8.24 9.02
CA ARG A 294 -28.53 7.78 7.65
C ARG A 294 -27.79 8.83 6.80
N VAL A 295 -28.05 10.12 7.01
CA VAL A 295 -27.34 11.19 6.31
C VAL A 295 -25.89 11.25 6.75
N PHE A 296 -25.58 11.04 8.04
CA PHE A 296 -24.20 10.96 8.51
C PHE A 296 -23.46 9.74 7.94
N GLN A 297 -24.14 8.60 7.84
CA GLN A 297 -23.59 7.38 7.23
C GLN A 297 -23.26 7.58 5.74
N ASP A 298 -24.19 8.15 4.99
CA ASP A 298 -24.02 8.43 3.56
C ASP A 298 -22.92 9.46 3.32
N TYR A 299 -22.85 10.51 4.15
CA TYR A 299 -21.79 11.52 4.10
C TYR A 299 -20.41 10.95 4.44
N GLY A 300 -20.33 10.09 5.46
CA GLY A 300 -19.08 9.41 5.83
C GLY A 300 -18.58 8.49 4.72
N ARG A 301 -19.48 7.73 4.07
CA ARG A 301 -19.14 6.87 2.92
C ARG A 301 -18.59 7.68 1.75
N ALA A 302 -19.27 8.74 1.34
CA ALA A 302 -18.81 9.64 0.28
C ALA A 302 -17.45 10.29 0.61
N THR A 303 -17.19 10.57 1.88
CA THR A 303 -15.89 11.09 2.34
C THR A 303 -14.77 10.07 2.14
N VAL A 304 -14.99 8.81 2.49
CA VAL A 304 -14.02 7.74 2.26
C VAL A 304 -13.78 7.51 0.77
N GLU A 305 -14.83 7.49 -0.05
CA GLU A 305 -14.73 7.36 -1.51
C GLU A 305 -13.91 8.50 -2.13
N THR A 306 -14.13 9.74 -1.66
CA THR A 306 -13.36 10.93 -2.07
C THR A 306 -11.89 10.77 -1.70
N LEU A 307 -11.61 10.41 -0.44
CA LEU A 307 -10.23 10.25 0.05
C LEU A 307 -9.47 9.14 -0.66
N GLN A 308 -10.15 8.06 -1.07
CA GLN A 308 -9.52 6.97 -1.84
C GLN A 308 -8.90 7.44 -3.16
N ARG A 309 -9.45 8.48 -3.80
CA ARG A 309 -8.86 9.08 -5.02
C ARG A 309 -7.55 9.81 -4.77
N HIS A 310 -7.32 10.24 -3.53
CA HIS A 310 -6.09 10.91 -3.08
C HIS A 310 -5.21 9.99 -2.23
N ALA A 311 -5.47 8.68 -2.22
CA ALA A 311 -4.65 7.72 -1.50
C ALA A 311 -3.24 7.66 -2.10
N GLY A 312 -2.23 7.76 -1.24
CA GLY A 312 -0.82 7.69 -1.63
C GLY A 312 -0.14 9.06 -1.77
N PRO A 313 1.11 9.08 -2.28
CA PRO A 313 1.88 10.30 -2.41
C PRO A 313 1.30 11.17 -3.55
N GLY A 314 0.90 12.40 -3.22
CA GLY A 314 0.36 13.34 -4.18
C GLY A 314 0.23 14.77 -3.63
N PRO A 315 -0.14 15.76 -4.46
CA PRO A 315 -0.25 17.16 -4.04
C PRO A 315 -1.23 17.40 -2.89
N GLN A 316 -2.26 16.57 -2.77
CA GLN A 316 -3.29 16.69 -1.73
C GLN A 316 -2.95 15.93 -0.43
N ALA A 317 -1.85 15.15 -0.39
CA ALA A 317 -1.50 14.34 0.77
C ALA A 317 -1.35 15.14 2.08
N PRO A 318 -0.77 16.35 2.11
CA PRO A 318 -0.74 17.17 3.33
C PRO A 318 -2.14 17.57 3.82
N ALA A 319 -3.03 17.97 2.91
CA ALA A 319 -4.39 18.37 3.27
C ALA A 319 -5.21 17.19 3.83
N VAL A 320 -5.04 15.99 3.28
CA VAL A 320 -5.65 14.76 3.81
C VAL A 320 -5.12 14.45 5.21
N ALA A 321 -3.81 14.58 5.44
CA ALA A 321 -3.21 14.38 6.74
C ALA A 321 -3.74 15.38 7.79
N ASP A 322 -3.88 16.65 7.41
CA ASP A 322 -4.45 17.70 8.25
C ASP A 322 -5.92 17.40 8.59
N ALA A 323 -6.72 16.94 7.62
CA ALA A 323 -8.11 16.54 7.84
C ALA A 323 -8.22 15.33 8.80
N CYS A 324 -7.34 14.33 8.68
CA CYS A 324 -7.26 13.22 9.63
C CYS A 324 -6.90 13.70 11.05
N ALA A 325 -5.88 14.55 11.18
CA ALA A 325 -5.48 15.12 12.47
C ALA A 325 -6.62 15.93 13.11
N ARG A 326 -7.35 16.70 12.29
CA ARG A 326 -8.52 17.45 12.73
C ARG A 326 -9.66 16.55 13.18
N ALA A 327 -9.93 15.45 12.47
CA ALA A 327 -10.94 14.48 12.87
C ALA A 327 -10.62 13.84 14.23
N GLU A 328 -9.35 13.52 14.50
CA GLU A 328 -8.92 13.01 15.80
C GLU A 328 -9.07 14.04 16.92
N GLN A 329 -8.77 15.32 16.65
CA GLN A 329 -9.02 16.41 17.60
C GLN A 329 -10.51 16.53 17.94
N ILE A 330 -11.39 16.40 16.94
CA ILE A 330 -12.84 16.41 17.15
C ILE A 330 -13.23 15.21 18.03
N LEU A 331 -12.81 13.99 17.70
CA LEU A 331 -13.10 12.79 18.51
C LEU A 331 -12.56 12.91 19.94
N ALA A 332 -11.36 13.45 20.11
CA ALA A 332 -10.77 13.68 21.43
C ALA A 332 -11.58 14.69 22.24
N SER A 333 -12.05 15.78 21.62
CA SER A 333 -12.91 16.78 22.28
C SER A 333 -14.28 16.25 22.72
N LEU A 334 -14.67 15.09 22.18
CA LEU A 334 -15.90 14.37 22.51
C LEU A 334 -15.65 13.20 23.47
N ASP A 335 -14.42 12.96 23.90
CA ASP A 335 -14.00 11.80 24.70
C ASP A 335 -14.26 10.45 24.00
N LEU A 336 -14.24 10.44 22.66
CA LEU A 336 -14.56 9.28 21.82
C LEU A 336 -13.41 8.83 20.91
N LEU A 337 -12.17 9.30 21.17
CA LEU A 337 -10.99 8.91 20.39
C LEU A 337 -10.72 7.39 20.42
N ALA A 338 -11.14 6.68 21.47
CA ALA A 338 -11.02 5.22 21.54
C ALA A 338 -11.85 4.47 20.47
N LEU A 339 -12.88 5.11 19.88
CA LEU A 339 -13.64 4.53 18.78
C LEU A 339 -12.90 4.62 17.44
N ALA A 340 -11.81 5.39 17.37
CA ALA A 340 -11.02 5.58 16.15
C ALA A 340 -10.48 4.25 15.61
N GLU A 341 -10.28 3.21 16.43
CA GLU A 341 -9.86 1.86 16.04
C GLU A 341 -10.62 1.33 14.80
N GLY A 342 -11.89 1.74 14.65
CA GLY A 342 -12.73 1.41 13.50
C GLY A 342 -12.36 2.02 12.15
N SER A 343 -11.59 3.10 12.15
CA SER A 343 -11.25 3.85 10.95
C SER A 343 -10.06 3.24 10.22
N ASP A 344 -10.13 3.20 8.89
CA ASP A 344 -8.99 2.83 8.04
C ASP A 344 -8.13 4.04 7.64
N TRP A 345 -8.47 5.25 8.11
CA TRP A 345 -7.83 6.51 7.73
C TRP A 345 -7.12 7.21 8.89
N LEU A 346 -7.68 7.16 10.10
CA LEU A 346 -7.18 7.93 11.24
C LEU A 346 -5.87 7.33 11.80
N PRO A 347 -4.76 8.09 11.89
CA PRO A 347 -3.49 7.62 12.46
C PRO A 347 -3.59 6.92 13.83
N ALA A 348 -4.42 7.41 14.75
CA ALA A 348 -4.68 6.83 16.05
C ALA A 348 -5.29 5.43 15.95
N ALA A 349 -6.09 5.16 14.91
CA ALA A 349 -6.64 3.83 14.65
C ALA A 349 -5.54 2.81 14.41
N PHE A 350 -4.50 3.20 13.64
CA PHE A 350 -3.37 2.33 13.37
C PHE A 350 -2.63 1.97 14.67
N GLY A 351 -2.33 2.96 15.53
CA GLY A 351 -1.73 2.74 16.85
C GLY A 351 -2.56 1.82 17.74
N GLN A 352 -3.87 2.09 17.86
CA GLN A 352 -4.78 1.25 18.65
C GLN A 352 -4.87 -0.19 18.13
N ARG A 353 -4.83 -0.38 16.81
CA ARG A 353 -4.78 -1.72 16.20
C ARG A 353 -3.44 -2.43 16.45
N LEU A 354 -2.31 -1.70 16.53
CA LEU A 354 -1.02 -2.27 16.95
C LEU A 354 -1.02 -2.68 18.42
N ASP A 355 -1.63 -1.89 19.31
CA ASP A 355 -1.86 -2.26 20.71
C ASP A 355 -2.69 -3.54 20.82
N ARG A 356 -3.79 -3.63 20.06
CA ARG A 356 -4.62 -4.83 19.99
C ARG A 356 -3.86 -6.03 19.43
N LEU A 357 -3.02 -5.83 18.41
CA LEU A 357 -2.19 -6.88 17.85
C LEU A 357 -1.19 -7.40 18.91
N ALA A 358 -0.54 -6.49 19.65
CA ALA A 358 0.34 -6.87 20.74
C ALA A 358 -0.40 -7.67 21.82
N ALA A 359 -1.58 -7.22 22.24
CA ALA A 359 -2.39 -7.91 23.24
C ALA A 359 -2.83 -9.31 22.77
N THR A 360 -3.28 -9.44 21.52
CA THR A 360 -3.72 -10.72 20.94
C THR A 360 -2.57 -11.69 20.67
N LEU A 361 -1.40 -11.21 20.24
CA LEU A 361 -0.18 -12.01 20.15
C LEU A 361 0.28 -12.50 21.52
N LYS A 362 0.29 -11.63 22.53
CA LYS A 362 0.60 -12.01 23.91
C LYS A 362 -0.35 -13.09 24.43
N ALA A 363 -1.65 -12.96 24.16
CA ALA A 363 -2.64 -13.96 24.52
C ALA A 363 -2.43 -15.28 23.77
N THR A 364 -2.04 -15.22 22.49
CA THR A 364 -1.71 -16.42 21.70
C THR A 364 -0.53 -17.18 22.30
N LEU A 365 0.51 -16.47 22.74
CA LEU A 365 1.68 -17.06 23.39
C LEU A 365 1.35 -17.73 24.74
N THR A 366 0.22 -17.38 25.36
CA THR A 366 -0.28 -18.03 26.58
C THR A 366 -1.35 -19.10 26.29
N GLY A 367 -1.52 -19.49 25.02
CA GLY A 367 -2.38 -20.60 24.60
C GLY A 367 -3.77 -20.21 24.10
N LYS A 368 -4.07 -18.91 23.91
CA LYS A 368 -5.33 -18.49 23.27
C LYS A 368 -5.29 -18.71 21.74
N PRO A 369 -6.46 -18.74 21.06
CA PRO A 369 -6.54 -18.89 19.61
C PRO A 369 -5.79 -17.79 18.85
N LEU A 370 -5.26 -18.14 17.68
CA LEU A 370 -4.51 -17.22 16.80
C LEU A 370 -5.43 -16.27 16.01
N ASP A 371 -6.66 -16.69 15.68
CA ASP A 371 -7.56 -15.95 14.78
C ASP A 371 -7.74 -14.47 15.16
N PRO A 372 -7.90 -14.07 16.44
CA PRO A 372 -8.01 -12.66 16.80
C PRO A 372 -6.77 -11.83 16.41
N ALA A 373 -5.58 -12.43 16.48
CA ALA A 373 -4.35 -11.76 16.10
C ALA A 373 -4.20 -11.69 14.56
N LEU A 374 -4.66 -12.72 13.84
CA LEU A 374 -4.75 -12.70 12.37
C LEU A 374 -5.76 -11.65 11.88
N ASP A 375 -6.96 -11.59 12.46
CA ASP A 375 -8.00 -10.60 12.15
C ASP A 375 -7.48 -9.18 12.37
N THR A 376 -6.72 -8.95 13.44
CA THR A 376 -6.11 -7.65 13.74
C THR A 376 -5.03 -7.29 12.71
N LEU A 377 -4.19 -8.24 12.29
CA LEU A 377 -3.20 -8.00 11.21
C LEU A 377 -3.89 -7.68 9.87
N LEU A 378 -4.98 -8.38 9.54
CA LEU A 378 -5.76 -8.10 8.33
C LEU A 378 -6.41 -6.71 8.39
N ALA A 379 -6.93 -6.31 9.56
CA ALA A 379 -7.43 -4.96 9.77
C ALA A 379 -6.32 -3.90 9.60
N LEU A 380 -5.11 -4.14 10.14
CA LEU A 380 -3.97 -3.25 9.93
C LEU A 380 -3.59 -3.11 8.45
N ARG A 381 -3.65 -4.20 7.67
CA ARG A 381 -3.36 -4.17 6.23
C ARG A 381 -4.36 -3.39 5.38
N ARG A 382 -5.62 -3.25 5.83
CA ARG A 382 -6.63 -2.42 5.17
C ARG A 382 -6.44 -0.92 5.42
N HIS A 383 -5.71 -0.57 6.48
CA HIS A 383 -5.49 0.83 6.86
C HIS A 383 -4.61 1.55 5.83
N GLN A 384 -4.87 2.83 5.55
CA GLN A 384 -4.13 3.60 4.54
C GLN A 384 -2.63 3.72 4.83
N LEU A 385 -2.26 3.79 6.11
CA LEU A 385 -0.85 3.78 6.55
C LEU A 385 -0.12 2.43 6.31
N ALA A 386 -0.82 1.35 5.93
CA ALA A 386 -0.19 0.06 5.68
C ALA A 386 0.89 0.12 4.58
N ALA A 387 0.67 0.91 3.53
CA ALA A 387 1.59 1.03 2.40
C ALA A 387 2.94 1.63 2.82
N VAL A 388 2.95 2.59 3.76
CA VAL A 388 4.17 3.22 4.29
C VAL A 388 4.71 2.53 5.55
N ARG A 389 4.06 1.45 5.98
CA ARG A 389 4.42 0.61 7.14
C ARG A 389 4.55 -0.87 6.75
N GLU A 390 4.85 -1.14 5.48
CA GLU A 390 4.90 -2.50 4.93
C GLU A 390 5.85 -3.40 5.73
N GLU A 391 7.04 -2.91 6.08
CA GLU A 391 8.03 -3.68 6.86
C GLU A 391 7.55 -4.01 8.27
N GLN A 392 6.86 -3.08 8.94
CA GLN A 392 6.29 -3.31 10.27
C GLN A 392 5.23 -4.42 10.20
N LEU A 393 4.36 -4.37 9.18
CA LEU A 393 3.31 -5.38 8.97
C LEU A 393 3.88 -6.73 8.49
N ALA A 394 4.97 -6.73 7.73
CA ALA A 394 5.69 -7.95 7.35
C ALA A 394 6.31 -8.62 8.58
N THR A 395 6.89 -7.83 9.50
CA THR A 395 7.47 -8.33 10.75
C THR A 395 6.38 -8.87 11.69
N ALA A 396 5.24 -8.18 11.80
CA ALA A 396 4.06 -8.68 12.50
C ALA A 396 3.54 -10.02 11.93
N ALA A 397 3.56 -10.19 10.61
CA ALA A 397 3.20 -11.45 9.98
C ALA A 397 4.18 -12.58 10.34
N LEU A 398 5.48 -12.30 10.41
CA LEU A 398 6.48 -13.26 10.90
C LEU A 398 6.24 -13.63 12.37
N ALA A 399 5.85 -12.67 13.22
CA ALA A 399 5.48 -12.95 14.61
C ALA A 399 4.30 -13.94 14.73
N LEU A 400 3.25 -13.77 13.92
CA LEU A 400 2.14 -14.71 13.87
C LEU A 400 2.55 -16.12 13.40
N ARG A 401 3.38 -16.20 12.35
CA ARG A 401 3.92 -17.49 11.87
C ARG A 401 4.72 -18.19 12.96
N MET A 402 5.53 -17.44 13.69
CA MET A 402 6.29 -17.94 14.82
C MET A 402 5.39 -18.43 15.97
N CYS A 403 4.30 -17.72 16.28
CA CYS A 403 3.30 -18.21 17.24
C CYS A 403 2.67 -19.54 16.79
N ARG A 404 2.39 -19.70 15.49
CA ARG A 404 1.92 -20.99 14.93
C ARG A 404 2.95 -22.08 15.07
N TRP A 405 4.21 -21.81 14.71
CA TRP A 405 5.28 -22.79 14.83
C TRP A 405 5.45 -23.25 16.28
N LEU A 406 5.42 -22.34 17.27
CA LEU A 406 5.52 -22.71 18.68
C LEU A 406 4.39 -23.65 19.17
N ARG A 407 3.25 -23.67 18.47
CA ARG A 407 2.13 -24.59 18.74
C ARG A 407 2.25 -25.94 18.04
N THR A 408 3.20 -26.11 17.13
CA THR A 408 3.48 -27.42 16.49
C THR A 408 4.21 -28.34 17.47
N ASP A 409 4.03 -29.65 17.30
CA ASP A 409 4.69 -30.66 18.13
C ASP A 409 6.22 -30.52 18.09
N ASP A 410 6.83 -30.57 19.27
CA ASP A 410 8.28 -30.49 19.44
C ASP A 410 8.89 -31.89 19.49
N VAL A 411 8.91 -32.54 18.31
CA VAL A 411 9.41 -33.92 18.17
C VAL A 411 10.91 -33.90 17.87
N ALA A 412 11.69 -34.58 18.71
CA ALA A 412 13.11 -34.77 18.47
C ALA A 412 13.31 -35.71 17.25
N PRO A 413 14.16 -35.33 16.28
CA PRO A 413 14.56 -36.24 15.20
C PRO A 413 15.12 -37.56 15.74
N ARG A 414 15.02 -38.63 14.96
CA ARG A 414 15.53 -39.97 15.34
C ARG A 414 16.79 -40.36 14.57
N SER A 415 17.15 -39.58 13.55
CA SER A 415 18.31 -39.83 12.69
C SER A 415 18.89 -38.53 12.13
N VAL A 416 20.15 -38.59 11.67
CA VAL A 416 20.82 -37.46 11.00
C VAL A 416 20.00 -36.93 9.83
N THR A 417 19.46 -37.83 9.00
CA THR A 417 18.63 -37.50 7.85
C THR A 417 17.34 -36.76 8.25
N GLU A 418 16.68 -37.22 9.32
CA GLU A 418 15.49 -36.57 9.84
C GLU A 418 15.80 -35.19 10.42
N ALA A 419 16.94 -35.04 11.12
CA ALA A 419 17.38 -33.76 11.66
C ALA A 419 17.68 -32.74 10.54
N ILE A 420 18.38 -33.16 9.48
CA ILE A 420 18.63 -32.30 8.31
C ILE A 420 17.30 -31.89 7.67
N ARG A 421 16.41 -32.87 7.40
CA ARG A 421 15.12 -32.60 6.76
C ARG A 421 14.25 -31.66 7.60
N GLU A 422 14.21 -31.85 8.92
CA GLU A 422 13.47 -30.99 9.85
C GLU A 422 14.01 -29.55 9.83
N TYR A 423 15.33 -29.36 9.87
CA TYR A 423 15.90 -28.03 9.78
C TYR A 423 15.60 -27.35 8.45
N VAL A 424 15.80 -28.05 7.33
CA VAL A 424 15.62 -27.44 6.00
C VAL A 424 14.13 -27.14 5.73
N THR A 425 13.22 -27.98 6.22
CA THR A 425 11.76 -27.83 5.99
C THR A 425 11.10 -26.85 6.96
N ASN A 426 11.58 -26.77 8.21
CA ASN A 426 10.96 -25.97 9.27
C ASN A 426 11.95 -24.96 9.90
N GLY A 427 13.13 -25.41 10.32
CA GLY A 427 14.10 -24.59 11.06
C GLY A 427 14.59 -23.34 10.31
N ALA A 428 14.80 -23.43 9.00
CA ALA A 428 15.24 -22.33 8.16
C ALA A 428 14.26 -21.14 8.16
N ASP A 429 12.97 -21.43 8.06
CA ASP A 429 11.88 -20.45 8.09
C ASP A 429 11.77 -19.79 9.47
N VAL A 430 12.02 -20.55 10.54
CA VAL A 430 12.11 -20.02 11.91
C VAL A 430 13.29 -19.06 12.04
N ASP A 431 14.48 -19.43 11.59
CA ASP A 431 15.66 -18.57 11.68
C ASP A 431 15.51 -17.30 10.82
N TRP A 432 14.80 -17.37 9.70
CA TRP A 432 14.42 -16.19 8.93
C TRP A 432 13.46 -15.27 9.70
N ALA A 433 12.42 -15.80 10.33
CA ALA A 433 11.53 -14.98 11.16
C ALA A 433 12.29 -14.35 12.35
N ARG A 434 13.21 -15.09 12.96
CA ARG A 434 14.04 -14.65 14.08
C ARG A 434 14.98 -13.51 13.71
N SER A 435 15.57 -13.51 12.50
CA SER A 435 16.47 -12.43 12.06
C SER A 435 15.75 -11.08 11.95
N ARG A 436 14.44 -11.08 11.70
CA ARG A 436 13.61 -9.87 11.65
C ARG A 436 13.09 -9.43 13.02
N LEU A 437 12.59 -10.38 13.80
CA LEU A 437 11.98 -10.09 15.11
C LEU A 437 12.98 -9.62 16.16
N TRP A 438 14.26 -9.93 16.00
CA TRP A 438 15.32 -9.55 16.95
C TRP A 438 15.41 -8.04 17.18
N LEU A 439 15.23 -7.23 16.13
CA LEU A 439 15.35 -5.77 16.21
C LEU A 439 14.20 -5.09 16.98
N GLY A 440 13.15 -5.85 17.30
CA GLY A 440 11.96 -5.32 17.96
C GLY A 440 11.06 -4.53 17.01
N ASP A 441 10.30 -3.60 17.59
CA ASP A 441 9.36 -2.74 16.87
C ASP A 441 9.42 -1.33 17.48
N ALA A 442 9.11 -0.30 16.69
CA ALA A 442 8.95 1.06 17.19
C ALA A 442 7.75 1.18 18.15
N HIS A 443 6.79 0.27 18.06
CA HIS A 443 5.64 0.19 18.95
C HIS A 443 5.97 -0.67 20.18
N ASP A 444 6.02 -0.06 21.36
CA ASP A 444 6.42 -0.68 22.64
C ASP A 444 5.67 -1.98 22.97
N GLY A 445 4.36 -2.01 22.68
CA GLY A 445 3.53 -3.20 22.88
C GLY A 445 4.03 -4.40 22.08
N LEU A 446 4.37 -4.18 20.81
CA LEU A 446 4.84 -5.23 19.91
C LEU A 446 6.27 -5.64 20.27
N SER A 447 7.15 -4.67 20.53
CA SER A 447 8.55 -4.91 20.91
C SER A 447 8.67 -5.85 22.11
N ARG A 448 7.88 -5.64 23.17
CA ARG A 448 7.85 -6.54 24.35
C ARG A 448 7.37 -7.95 24.03
N VAL A 449 6.39 -8.08 23.14
CA VAL A 449 5.84 -9.39 22.74
C VAL A 449 6.83 -10.13 21.84
N TYR A 450 7.50 -9.43 20.93
CA TYR A 450 8.56 -10.01 20.09
C TYR A 450 9.73 -10.53 20.94
N ALA A 451 10.15 -9.78 21.97
CA ALA A 451 11.19 -10.26 22.89
C ALA A 451 10.79 -11.57 23.61
N THR A 452 9.54 -11.65 24.07
CA THR A 452 9.00 -12.87 24.70
C THR A 452 8.95 -14.05 23.71
N LEU A 453 8.46 -13.79 22.51
CA LEU A 453 8.39 -14.76 21.41
C LEU A 453 9.78 -15.30 21.04
N MET A 454 10.76 -14.41 20.91
CA MET A 454 12.15 -14.73 20.60
C MET A 454 12.81 -15.59 21.67
N SER A 455 12.52 -15.33 22.96
CA SER A 455 13.01 -16.14 24.07
C SER A 455 12.49 -17.59 24.01
N GLN A 456 11.18 -17.77 23.80
CA GLN A 456 10.57 -19.11 23.64
C GLN A 456 11.11 -19.83 22.41
N ALA A 457 11.24 -19.11 21.28
CA ALA A 457 11.78 -19.69 20.05
C ALA A 457 13.24 -20.12 20.20
N ARG A 458 14.08 -19.30 20.86
CA ARG A 458 15.48 -19.65 21.18
C ARG A 458 15.56 -20.93 22.02
N ALA A 459 14.74 -21.05 23.07
CA ALA A 459 14.77 -22.24 23.93
C ALA A 459 14.41 -23.54 23.18
N ARG A 460 13.48 -23.48 22.21
CA ARG A 460 13.17 -24.63 21.35
C ARG A 460 14.28 -24.90 20.32
N ARG A 461 14.82 -23.86 19.69
CA ARG A 461 15.93 -23.99 18.73
C ARG A 461 17.19 -24.55 19.38
N GLU A 462 17.53 -24.15 20.60
CA GLU A 462 18.71 -24.67 21.30
C GLU A 462 18.58 -26.15 21.67
N ARG A 463 17.39 -26.62 22.05
CA ARG A 463 17.13 -28.07 22.23
C ARG A 463 17.33 -28.85 20.93
N PHE A 464 16.87 -28.29 19.80
CA PHE A 464 17.15 -28.87 18.49
C PHE A 464 18.64 -28.85 18.14
N ASN A 465 19.34 -27.73 18.39
CA ASN A 465 20.77 -27.59 18.11
C ASN A 465 21.60 -28.60 18.92
N GLN A 466 21.24 -28.82 20.18
CA GLN A 466 21.84 -29.83 21.04
C GLN A 466 21.65 -31.23 20.46
N HIS A 467 20.43 -31.56 20.04
CA HIS A 467 20.15 -32.86 19.42
C HIS A 467 20.88 -33.04 18.07
N PHE A 468 20.91 -32.00 17.23
CA PHE A 468 21.68 -32.00 15.98
C PHE A 468 23.18 -32.22 16.24
N ALA A 469 23.72 -31.75 17.36
CA ALA A 469 25.12 -31.93 17.73
C ALA A 469 25.53 -33.42 17.82
N GLU A 470 24.60 -34.30 18.17
CA GLU A 470 24.81 -35.76 18.21
C GLU A 470 25.10 -36.34 16.81
N SER A 471 24.68 -35.63 15.75
CA SER A 471 24.93 -36.01 14.35
C SER A 471 26.32 -35.57 13.86
N LEU A 472 26.95 -34.58 14.49
CA LEU A 472 28.21 -34.00 14.02
C LEU A 472 29.38 -35.00 13.92
N PRO A 473 29.54 -35.99 14.83
CA PRO A 473 30.55 -37.03 14.66
C PRO A 473 30.37 -37.88 13.39
N ALA A 474 29.13 -38.20 13.02
CA ALA A 474 28.84 -38.93 11.78
C ALA A 474 29.12 -38.07 10.53
N ILE A 475 28.74 -36.79 10.59
CA ILE A 475 29.05 -35.80 9.55
C ILE A 475 30.57 -35.61 9.40
N ALA A 476 31.33 -35.61 10.50
CA ALA A 476 32.78 -35.47 10.50
C ALA A 476 33.48 -36.69 9.87
N ARG A 477 32.98 -37.90 10.08
CA ARG A 477 33.49 -39.12 9.42
C ARG A 477 33.13 -39.20 7.94
N GLY A 478 32.07 -38.51 7.51
CA GLY A 478 31.54 -38.60 6.15
C GLY A 478 30.67 -39.85 5.95
N ASP A 479 29.99 -40.28 7.01
CA ASP A 479 29.02 -41.38 6.96
C ASP A 479 27.95 -41.06 5.90
N GLN A 480 27.53 -42.06 5.12
CA GLN A 480 26.58 -41.81 4.02
C GLN A 480 25.21 -41.37 4.56
N SER A 481 24.72 -40.24 4.06
CA SER A 481 23.37 -39.73 4.25
C SER A 481 22.46 -40.11 3.09
N ASP A 482 21.17 -39.80 3.24
CA ASP A 482 20.19 -39.77 2.15
C ASP A 482 20.78 -39.15 0.87
N PRO A 483 20.55 -39.71 -0.34
CA PRO A 483 21.04 -39.15 -1.59
C PRO A 483 20.71 -37.66 -1.82
N GLY A 484 19.65 -37.14 -1.19
CA GLY A 484 19.31 -35.72 -1.21
C GLY A 484 20.23 -34.79 -0.42
N PHE A 485 21.11 -35.36 0.42
CA PHE A 485 22.05 -34.62 1.25
C PHE A 485 23.48 -35.04 0.89
N GLN A 486 24.29 -34.09 0.45
CA GLN A 486 25.66 -34.38 0.02
C GLN A 486 26.69 -33.58 0.81
N PRO A 487 27.84 -34.18 1.17
CA PRO A 487 29.03 -33.41 1.52
C PRO A 487 29.35 -32.37 0.44
N ILE A 488 29.69 -31.15 0.86
CA ILE A 488 29.88 -30.02 -0.06
C ILE A 488 30.94 -30.31 -1.14
N GLU A 489 31.98 -31.08 -0.79
CA GLU A 489 33.05 -31.52 -1.70
C GLU A 489 32.58 -32.48 -2.81
N ARG A 490 31.35 -33.01 -2.72
CA ARG A 490 30.79 -33.91 -3.74
C ARG A 490 29.79 -33.22 -4.67
N ALA A 491 29.38 -31.97 -4.38
CA ALA A 491 28.32 -31.27 -5.09
C ALA A 491 28.57 -31.17 -6.61
N LEU A 492 29.79 -30.80 -7.00
CA LEU A 492 30.16 -30.64 -8.42
C LEU A 492 30.07 -31.95 -9.20
N ALA A 493 30.57 -33.04 -8.61
CA ALA A 493 30.58 -34.34 -9.27
C ALA A 493 29.20 -35.00 -9.29
N HIS A 494 28.43 -34.86 -8.21
CA HIS A 494 27.18 -35.58 -8.01
C HIS A 494 25.96 -34.89 -8.63
N TRP A 495 25.89 -33.55 -8.61
CA TRP A 495 24.72 -32.81 -9.14
C TRP A 495 25.07 -31.88 -10.31
N VAL A 496 26.12 -31.06 -10.20
CA VAL A 496 26.43 -30.05 -11.23
C VAL A 496 26.84 -30.70 -12.55
N ALA A 497 27.77 -31.66 -12.55
CA ALA A 497 28.22 -32.29 -13.78
C ALA A 497 27.10 -33.07 -14.51
N PRO A 498 26.23 -33.85 -13.84
CA PRO A 498 25.07 -34.47 -14.50
C PRO A 498 24.08 -33.46 -15.11
N LEU A 499 23.78 -32.35 -14.42
CA LEU A 499 22.95 -31.27 -14.97
C LEU A 499 23.62 -30.62 -16.18
N ALA A 500 24.92 -30.35 -16.08
CA ALA A 500 25.73 -29.78 -17.14
C ALA A 500 25.82 -30.69 -18.38
N LYS A 501 25.59 -32.01 -18.28
CA LYS A 501 25.46 -32.86 -19.49
C LYS A 501 24.21 -32.52 -20.30
N GLN A 502 23.14 -32.07 -19.65
CA GLN A 502 21.86 -31.81 -20.29
C GLN A 502 21.74 -30.36 -20.78
N GLN A 503 22.08 -29.39 -19.93
CA GLN A 503 21.98 -27.95 -20.25
C GLN A 503 23.18 -27.16 -19.72
N PRO A 504 23.55 -26.01 -20.28
CA PRO A 504 24.57 -25.14 -19.68
C PRO A 504 24.17 -24.69 -18.28
N VAL A 505 25.14 -24.53 -17.37
CA VAL A 505 24.89 -24.25 -15.95
C VAL A 505 25.68 -23.03 -15.48
N LEU A 506 25.05 -22.20 -14.64
CA LEU A 506 25.72 -21.28 -13.73
C LEU A 506 25.67 -21.84 -12.30
N VAL A 507 26.82 -22.02 -11.66
CA VAL A 507 26.92 -22.26 -10.21
C VAL A 507 27.19 -20.93 -9.52
N LEU A 508 26.17 -20.37 -8.90
CA LEU A 508 26.23 -19.11 -8.16
C LEU A 508 26.39 -19.40 -6.67
N VAL A 509 27.56 -19.05 -6.13
CA VAL A 509 27.92 -19.19 -4.72
C VAL A 509 27.75 -17.84 -4.03
N LEU A 510 26.81 -17.73 -3.09
CA LEU A 510 26.71 -16.59 -2.19
C LEU A 510 27.42 -16.93 -0.89
N ASP A 511 28.61 -16.35 -0.69
CA ASP A 511 29.49 -16.65 0.45
C ASP A 511 28.81 -16.29 1.78
N GLY A 512 28.73 -17.27 2.69
CA GLY A 512 28.08 -17.13 4.00
C GLY A 512 26.55 -17.13 3.98
N MET A 513 25.90 -17.46 2.86
CA MET A 513 24.43 -17.55 2.80
C MET A 513 23.89 -18.76 3.59
N SER A 514 23.20 -18.47 4.70
CA SER A 514 22.45 -19.47 5.46
C SER A 514 21.14 -19.86 4.77
N HIS A 515 20.53 -20.98 5.20
CA HIS A 515 19.20 -21.36 4.73
C HIS A 515 18.14 -20.28 4.98
N ALA A 516 18.25 -19.51 6.06
CA ALA A 516 17.33 -18.40 6.35
C ALA A 516 17.39 -17.31 5.27
N VAL A 517 18.60 -16.88 4.89
CA VAL A 517 18.81 -15.92 3.79
C VAL A 517 18.32 -16.48 2.47
N TYR A 518 18.58 -17.77 2.21
CA TYR A 518 18.08 -18.45 1.02
C TYR A 518 16.54 -18.47 0.96
N ARG A 519 15.83 -18.73 2.06
CA ARG A 519 14.36 -18.67 2.10
C ARG A 519 13.80 -17.29 1.76
N GLU A 520 14.52 -16.24 2.15
CA GLU A 520 14.18 -14.86 1.80
C GLU A 520 14.40 -14.61 0.29
N LEU A 521 15.58 -14.95 -0.25
CA LEU A 521 15.92 -14.73 -1.67
C LEU A 521 15.04 -15.54 -2.65
N THR A 522 14.67 -16.77 -2.28
CA THR A 522 13.82 -17.63 -3.13
C THR A 522 12.40 -17.11 -3.31
N GLN A 523 11.92 -16.24 -2.40
CA GLN A 523 10.65 -15.55 -2.58
C GLN A 523 10.71 -14.62 -3.80
N ASP A 524 11.84 -13.94 -4.01
CA ASP A 524 12.03 -13.01 -5.12
C ASP A 524 12.27 -13.73 -6.45
N LEU A 525 13.03 -14.83 -6.45
CA LEU A 525 13.34 -15.61 -7.65
C LEU A 525 12.08 -16.01 -8.45
N LEU A 526 11.00 -16.37 -7.76
CA LEU A 526 9.72 -16.68 -8.41
C LEU A 526 9.12 -15.45 -9.09
N GLY A 527 9.20 -14.27 -8.46
CA GLY A 527 8.78 -13.01 -9.06
C GLY A 527 9.54 -12.68 -10.35
N TYR A 528 10.81 -13.10 -10.42
CA TYR A 528 11.66 -12.99 -11.62
C TYR A 528 11.50 -14.14 -12.63
N GLY A 529 10.57 -15.07 -12.39
CA GLY A 529 10.25 -16.15 -13.33
C GLY A 529 11.15 -17.38 -13.24
N TRP A 530 11.96 -17.50 -12.18
CA TRP A 530 12.75 -18.69 -11.90
C TRP A 530 11.92 -19.72 -11.14
N VAL A 531 11.97 -20.97 -11.63
CA VAL A 531 11.23 -22.11 -11.09
C VAL A 531 12.21 -23.11 -10.53
N GLU A 532 11.97 -23.55 -9.28
CA GLU A 532 12.79 -24.55 -8.60
C GLU A 532 12.60 -25.94 -9.25
N LEU A 533 13.69 -26.71 -9.30
CA LEU A 533 13.76 -28.07 -9.78
C LEU A 533 14.23 -28.99 -8.66
N GLN A 534 13.64 -30.19 -8.59
CA GLN A 534 14.09 -31.25 -7.68
C GLN A 534 14.23 -32.59 -8.40
N PRO A 535 15.12 -33.49 -7.94
CA PRO A 535 15.22 -34.84 -8.47
C PRO A 535 13.91 -35.59 -8.29
N VAL A 536 13.50 -36.36 -9.31
CA VAL A 536 12.21 -37.09 -9.31
C VAL A 536 12.10 -38.08 -8.15
N ASP A 537 13.21 -38.71 -7.79
CA ASP A 537 13.29 -39.73 -6.74
C ASP A 537 13.48 -39.16 -5.32
N GLN A 538 13.53 -37.83 -5.17
CA GLN A 538 13.70 -37.19 -3.87
C GLN A 538 12.39 -36.62 -3.33
N THR A 539 12.23 -36.75 -2.02
CA THR A 539 11.16 -36.12 -1.24
C THR A 539 11.76 -34.97 -0.43
N GLY A 540 11.64 -33.75 -0.96
CA GLY A 540 12.10 -32.52 -0.31
C GLY A 540 13.32 -31.87 -0.96
N PRO A 541 13.78 -30.74 -0.41
CA PRO A 541 14.85 -29.93 -0.98
C PRO A 541 16.23 -30.58 -0.81
N CYS A 542 17.09 -30.36 -1.80
CA CYS A 542 18.50 -30.75 -1.72
C CYS A 542 19.25 -29.88 -0.70
N CYS A 543 20.21 -30.49 -0.01
CA CYS A 543 21.04 -29.80 0.98
C CYS A 543 22.50 -30.26 0.85
N LEU A 544 23.42 -29.33 1.10
CA LEU A 544 24.84 -29.63 1.26
C LEU A 544 25.23 -29.60 2.74
N LEU A 545 26.25 -30.38 3.08
CA LEU A 545 26.91 -30.36 4.38
C LEU A 545 28.27 -29.69 4.22
N ALA A 546 28.45 -28.52 4.83
CA ALA A 546 29.72 -27.81 4.81
C ALA A 546 30.88 -28.69 5.35
N ALA A 547 32.10 -28.34 4.96
CA ALA A 547 33.29 -28.97 5.54
C ALA A 547 33.47 -28.47 6.99
N LEU A 548 34.18 -29.24 7.82
CA LEU A 548 34.39 -28.87 9.22
C LEU A 548 35.85 -28.44 9.43
N PRO A 549 36.14 -27.29 10.07
CA PRO A 549 35.17 -26.26 10.49
C PRO A 549 34.53 -25.53 9.30
N THR A 550 33.36 -24.93 9.54
CA THR A 550 32.53 -24.24 8.53
C THR A 550 33.09 -22.85 8.17
N LEU A 551 34.37 -22.80 7.81
CA LEU A 551 35.10 -21.58 7.42
C LEU A 551 35.14 -21.43 5.91
N THR A 552 35.07 -20.19 5.41
CA THR A 552 35.09 -19.87 3.97
C THR A 552 36.24 -20.55 3.22
N HIS A 553 37.49 -20.36 3.67
CA HIS A 553 38.68 -20.91 3.01
C HIS A 553 38.77 -22.45 3.05
N VAL A 554 37.93 -23.10 3.86
CA VAL A 554 37.80 -24.57 3.94
C VAL A 554 36.63 -25.04 3.08
N SER A 555 35.42 -24.56 3.37
CA SER A 555 34.19 -25.06 2.76
C SER A 555 34.01 -24.60 1.31
N ARG A 556 34.38 -23.35 0.98
CA ARG A 556 34.31 -22.84 -0.39
C ARG A 556 35.35 -23.49 -1.28
N PHE A 557 36.55 -23.68 -0.75
CA PHE A 557 37.59 -24.47 -1.43
C PHE A 557 37.11 -25.91 -1.65
N ALA A 558 36.52 -26.55 -0.65
CA ALA A 558 35.98 -27.90 -0.78
C ALA A 558 34.88 -27.99 -1.86
N LEU A 559 33.94 -27.05 -1.88
CA LEU A 559 32.90 -26.94 -2.90
C LEU A 559 33.49 -26.84 -4.31
N LEU A 560 34.43 -25.91 -4.51
CA LEU A 560 34.91 -25.51 -5.85
C LEU A 560 36.02 -26.42 -6.38
N SER A 561 36.78 -27.08 -5.50
CA SER A 561 37.82 -28.04 -5.88
C SER A 561 37.34 -29.49 -5.95
N GLY A 562 36.24 -29.81 -5.26
CA GLY A 562 35.77 -31.19 -5.08
C GLY A 562 36.62 -32.01 -4.09
N THR A 563 37.50 -31.36 -3.32
CA THR A 563 38.44 -32.01 -2.38
C THR A 563 38.54 -31.23 -1.07
N LEU A 564 38.68 -31.92 0.05
CA LEU A 564 38.86 -31.28 1.35
C LEU A 564 40.26 -30.69 1.50
N GLY A 565 40.33 -29.46 2.02
CA GLY A 565 41.58 -28.74 2.23
C GLY A 565 41.33 -27.25 2.46
N GLU A 566 42.39 -26.47 2.41
CA GLU A 566 42.36 -25.01 2.49
C GLU A 566 42.84 -24.39 1.19
N GLY A 567 42.23 -23.29 0.77
CA GLY A 567 42.66 -22.59 -0.45
C GLY A 567 42.22 -21.14 -0.55
N THR A 568 42.91 -20.42 -1.43
CA THR A 568 42.58 -19.05 -1.84
C THR A 568 41.74 -19.03 -3.11
N ALA A 569 41.19 -17.87 -3.49
CA ALA A 569 40.48 -17.67 -4.76
C ALA A 569 41.28 -18.15 -5.99
N THR A 570 42.61 -17.98 -5.98
CA THR A 570 43.49 -18.48 -7.04
C THR A 570 43.56 -20.01 -7.07
N ASN A 571 43.57 -20.65 -5.90
CA ASN A 571 43.53 -22.12 -5.81
C ASN A 571 42.17 -22.65 -6.27
N GLU A 572 41.08 -22.02 -5.84
CA GLU A 572 39.70 -22.33 -6.22
C GLU A 572 39.51 -22.26 -7.74
N SER A 573 39.96 -21.17 -8.37
CA SER A 573 39.84 -20.98 -9.83
C SER A 573 40.61 -22.03 -10.63
N LYS A 574 41.82 -22.37 -10.19
CA LYS A 574 42.64 -23.41 -10.83
C LYS A 574 42.00 -24.80 -10.67
N ALA A 575 41.53 -25.12 -9.46
CA ALA A 575 40.92 -26.42 -9.17
C ALA A 575 39.58 -26.60 -9.91
N PHE A 576 38.75 -25.56 -9.98
CA PHE A 576 37.47 -25.59 -10.69
C PHE A 576 37.64 -25.86 -12.18
N ALA A 577 38.59 -25.18 -12.84
CA ALA A 577 38.93 -25.40 -14.24
C ALA A 577 39.54 -26.79 -14.50
N ALA A 578 40.25 -27.34 -13.52
CA ALA A 578 40.86 -28.66 -13.56
C ALA A 578 39.95 -29.80 -13.07
N HIS A 579 38.73 -29.51 -12.61
CA HIS A 579 37.88 -30.49 -11.94
C HIS A 579 37.49 -31.64 -12.89
N PRO A 580 37.84 -32.92 -12.59
CA PRO A 580 37.71 -34.02 -13.56
C PRO A 580 36.29 -34.21 -14.10
N SER A 581 35.26 -34.12 -13.24
CA SER A 581 33.88 -34.28 -13.68
C SER A 581 33.35 -33.10 -14.50
N LEU A 582 33.89 -31.89 -14.32
CA LEU A 582 33.48 -30.72 -15.09
C LEU A 582 34.21 -30.67 -16.44
N GLN A 583 35.47 -31.09 -16.50
CA GLN A 583 36.20 -31.24 -17.76
C GLN A 583 35.54 -32.25 -18.70
N ARG A 584 34.98 -33.34 -18.18
CA ARG A 584 34.24 -34.33 -19.00
C ARG A 584 32.99 -33.77 -19.69
N VAL A 585 32.45 -32.64 -19.21
CA VAL A 585 31.27 -31.99 -19.79
C VAL A 585 31.61 -30.66 -20.46
N ALA A 586 32.88 -30.25 -20.44
CA ALA A 586 33.33 -29.05 -21.12
C ALA A 586 33.11 -29.18 -22.64
N THR A 587 32.79 -28.07 -23.28
CA THR A 587 32.56 -28.00 -24.72
C THR A 587 33.78 -27.37 -25.39
N LYS A 588 33.71 -26.07 -25.70
CA LYS A 588 34.79 -25.36 -26.40
C LYS A 588 35.84 -24.83 -25.44
N GLN A 589 35.41 -24.33 -24.29
CA GLN A 589 36.27 -23.76 -23.26
C GLN A 589 36.14 -24.56 -21.95
N PRO A 590 37.20 -24.60 -21.11
CA PRO A 590 37.15 -25.24 -19.81
C PRO A 590 36.12 -24.55 -18.89
N PRO A 591 35.70 -25.20 -17.79
CA PRO A 591 34.88 -24.56 -16.77
C PRO A 591 35.56 -23.27 -16.28
N LEU A 592 34.79 -22.20 -16.11
CA LEU A 592 35.30 -20.90 -15.66
C LEU A 592 34.71 -20.53 -14.32
N LEU A 593 35.54 -20.03 -13.39
CA LEU A 593 35.10 -19.49 -12.10
C LEU A 593 35.42 -17.99 -12.06
N LEU A 594 34.43 -17.18 -11.66
CA LEU A 594 34.54 -15.74 -11.54
C LEU A 594 34.34 -15.31 -10.07
N HIS A 595 35.35 -14.68 -9.49
CA HIS A 595 35.26 -14.05 -8.16
C HIS A 595 34.97 -12.55 -8.27
N LYS A 596 34.68 -11.90 -7.14
CA LYS A 596 34.37 -10.45 -7.02
C LYS A 596 35.22 -9.55 -7.93
N ALA A 597 36.54 -9.70 -7.91
CA ALA A 597 37.47 -8.88 -8.70
C ALA A 597 37.32 -9.04 -10.23
N ALA A 598 36.85 -10.21 -10.68
CA ALA A 598 36.60 -10.49 -12.10
C ALA A 598 35.14 -10.20 -12.50
N LEU A 599 34.20 -10.19 -11.54
CA LEU A 599 32.78 -9.96 -11.79
C LEU A 599 32.42 -8.48 -11.92
N GLN A 600 33.05 -7.62 -11.12
CA GLN A 600 32.68 -6.20 -11.01
C GLN A 600 33.68 -5.31 -11.72
N GLN A 601 33.19 -4.35 -12.51
CA GLN A 601 34.05 -3.37 -13.17
C GLN A 601 34.69 -2.43 -12.14
N PRO A 602 36.01 -2.23 -12.14
CA PRO A 602 36.66 -1.28 -11.24
C PRO A 602 36.06 0.13 -11.37
N GLY A 603 35.68 0.74 -10.25
CA GLY A 603 35.07 2.08 -10.23
C GLY A 603 33.58 2.13 -10.57
N SER A 604 32.93 0.99 -10.81
CA SER A 604 31.50 0.88 -11.11
C SER A 604 30.83 -0.25 -10.32
N GLY A 605 29.52 -0.16 -10.12
CA GLY A 605 28.69 -1.25 -9.60
C GLY A 605 28.25 -2.26 -10.67
N ALA A 606 28.64 -2.05 -11.92
CA ALA A 606 28.25 -2.88 -13.05
C ALA A 606 29.12 -4.14 -13.20
N LEU A 607 28.61 -5.11 -13.99
CA LEU A 607 29.40 -6.25 -14.44
C LEU A 607 30.63 -5.79 -15.23
N ALA A 608 31.76 -6.47 -15.03
CA ALA A 608 32.98 -6.23 -15.80
C ALA A 608 32.80 -6.58 -17.28
N ASP A 609 33.57 -5.90 -18.14
CA ASP A 609 33.53 -6.10 -19.59
C ASP A 609 33.78 -7.58 -19.95
N GLY A 610 32.95 -8.12 -20.86
CA GLY A 610 33.02 -9.52 -21.30
C GLY A 610 32.39 -10.55 -20.34
N VAL A 611 32.14 -10.22 -19.07
CA VAL A 611 31.46 -11.15 -18.13
C VAL A 611 30.05 -11.46 -18.59
N ARG A 612 29.31 -10.44 -19.05
CA ARG A 612 27.98 -10.64 -19.62
C ARG A 612 28.01 -11.58 -20.82
N ASP A 613 28.97 -11.42 -21.72
CA ASP A 613 29.10 -12.27 -22.92
C ASP A 613 29.42 -13.73 -22.55
N VAL A 614 30.21 -13.94 -21.50
CA VAL A 614 30.47 -15.29 -20.97
C VAL A 614 29.21 -15.93 -20.39
N LEU A 615 28.43 -15.17 -19.61
CA LEU A 615 27.20 -15.64 -18.99
C LEU A 615 26.10 -15.89 -20.02
N ALA A 616 25.91 -14.97 -20.98
CA ALA A 616 24.92 -15.07 -22.06
C ALA A 616 25.35 -16.00 -23.20
N GLY A 617 26.64 -16.31 -23.32
CA GLY A 617 27.18 -17.22 -24.33
C GLY A 617 27.11 -18.69 -23.93
N HIS A 618 27.56 -19.57 -24.82
CA HIS A 618 27.59 -21.03 -24.62
C HIS A 618 29.00 -21.65 -24.73
N GLU A 619 30.03 -20.81 -24.80
CA GLU A 619 31.44 -21.23 -24.95
C GLU A 619 31.91 -22.06 -23.74
N HIS A 620 31.50 -21.65 -22.54
CA HIS A 620 31.72 -22.37 -21.29
C HIS A 620 30.46 -23.15 -20.91
N ARG A 621 30.55 -24.48 -20.83
CA ARG A 621 29.40 -25.31 -20.42
C ARG A 621 29.00 -25.09 -18.96
N VAL A 622 30.00 -24.91 -18.10
CA VAL A 622 29.83 -24.63 -16.68
C VAL A 622 30.55 -23.32 -16.36
N VAL A 623 29.81 -22.36 -15.82
CA VAL A 623 30.36 -21.12 -15.27
C VAL A 623 30.07 -21.12 -13.77
N GLY A 624 31.05 -20.75 -12.95
CA GLY A 624 30.89 -20.50 -11.53
C GLY A 624 31.04 -19.01 -11.25
N ALA A 625 30.27 -18.48 -10.30
CA ALA A 625 30.40 -17.11 -9.84
C ALA A 625 30.32 -17.06 -8.30
N VAL A 626 31.21 -16.30 -7.66
CA VAL A 626 31.24 -16.14 -6.20
C VAL A 626 30.96 -14.68 -5.82
N ILE A 627 29.95 -14.47 -4.99
CA ILE A 627 29.54 -13.15 -4.48
C ILE A 627 29.62 -13.16 -2.95
N ASN A 628 30.42 -12.25 -2.39
CA ASN A 628 30.69 -12.20 -0.94
C ASN A 628 29.74 -11.27 -0.16
N ALA A 629 28.53 -11.02 -0.66
CA ALA A 629 27.66 -9.97 -0.12
C ALA A 629 27.21 -10.26 1.33
N VAL A 630 26.93 -11.52 1.66
CA VAL A 630 26.44 -11.90 3.01
C VAL A 630 27.58 -11.85 4.02
N ASP A 631 28.69 -12.54 3.76
CA ASP A 631 29.83 -12.54 4.69
C ASP A 631 30.45 -11.14 4.93
N ASP A 632 30.59 -10.32 3.87
CA ASP A 632 31.05 -8.92 3.99
C ASP A 632 30.16 -8.13 4.97
N GLN A 633 28.84 -8.35 4.93
CA GLN A 633 27.88 -7.70 5.84
C GLN A 633 27.98 -8.23 7.27
N LEU A 634 28.16 -9.54 7.47
CA LEU A 634 28.32 -10.15 8.80
C LEU A 634 29.57 -9.66 9.52
N SER A 635 30.64 -9.41 8.77
CA SER A 635 31.91 -8.88 9.30
C SER A 635 31.90 -7.36 9.53
N SER A 636 30.90 -6.64 9.01
CA SER A 636 30.78 -5.19 9.17
C SER A 636 30.36 -4.78 10.59
N GLY A 637 30.77 -3.59 11.03
CA GLY A 637 30.27 -2.95 12.26
C GLY A 637 29.04 -2.05 12.03
N ALA A 638 28.36 -2.19 10.88
CA ALA A 638 27.29 -1.28 10.49
C ALA A 638 26.02 -1.51 11.32
N GLN A 639 25.46 -0.43 11.88
CA GLN A 639 24.18 -0.45 12.61
C GLN A 639 22.96 -0.47 11.65
N VAL A 640 23.05 -1.23 10.55
CA VAL A 640 22.01 -1.26 9.51
C VAL A 640 21.47 -2.68 9.38
N SER A 641 20.14 -2.81 9.46
CA SER A 641 19.44 -4.05 9.12
C SER A 641 19.35 -4.19 7.60
N VAL A 642 19.82 -5.31 7.06
CA VAL A 642 19.73 -5.58 5.63
C VAL A 642 18.62 -6.59 5.38
N ARG A 643 17.65 -6.20 4.56
CA ARG A 643 16.73 -7.14 3.91
C ARG A 643 17.47 -7.81 2.78
N TRP A 644 17.53 -9.13 2.75
CA TRP A 644 18.05 -9.82 1.58
C TRP A 644 16.97 -9.88 0.51
N SER A 645 17.31 -9.39 -0.66
CA SER A 645 16.52 -9.46 -1.88
C SER A 645 17.46 -9.52 -3.07
N LEU A 646 16.96 -9.96 -4.22
CA LEU A 646 17.76 -9.95 -5.44
C LEU A 646 18.26 -8.55 -5.81
N ASP A 647 17.46 -7.51 -5.54
CA ASP A 647 17.78 -6.12 -5.84
C ASP A 647 18.84 -5.53 -4.89
N THR A 648 18.84 -5.97 -3.63
CA THR A 648 19.84 -5.52 -2.64
C THR A 648 21.23 -6.09 -2.88
N ILE A 649 21.35 -7.20 -3.63
CA ILE A 649 22.63 -7.79 -4.01
C ILE A 649 22.96 -7.30 -5.42
N GLY A 650 23.64 -6.16 -5.52
CA GLY A 650 23.69 -5.34 -6.75
C GLY A 650 24.08 -6.02 -8.07
N LEU A 651 24.88 -7.11 -8.04
CA LEU A 651 25.25 -7.84 -9.27
C LEU A 651 24.21 -8.89 -9.70
N LEU A 652 23.34 -9.36 -8.80
CA LEU A 652 22.42 -10.46 -9.08
C LEU A 652 21.44 -10.16 -10.22
N PRO A 653 20.78 -9.00 -10.30
CA PRO A 653 19.82 -8.75 -11.38
C PRO A 653 20.47 -8.84 -12.77
N GLN A 654 21.69 -8.29 -12.91
CA GLN A 654 22.45 -8.33 -14.16
C GLN A 654 22.91 -9.76 -14.52
N ILE A 655 23.35 -10.54 -13.53
CA ILE A 655 23.74 -11.94 -13.72
C ILE A 655 22.54 -12.78 -14.14
N LEU A 656 21.42 -12.68 -13.41
CA LEU A 656 20.22 -13.46 -13.68
C LEU A 656 19.66 -13.17 -15.08
N GLU A 657 19.71 -11.91 -15.52
CA GLU A 657 19.29 -11.55 -16.87
C GLU A 657 20.18 -12.19 -17.95
N ALA A 658 21.50 -12.19 -17.78
CA ALA A 658 22.41 -12.85 -18.72
C ALA A 658 22.27 -14.39 -18.73
N VAL A 659 21.99 -14.99 -17.58
CA VAL A 659 21.73 -16.44 -17.44
C VAL A 659 20.40 -16.82 -18.11
N ARG A 660 19.40 -15.94 -18.00
CA ARG A 660 18.10 -16.09 -18.69
C ARG A 660 18.28 -16.08 -20.21
N GLU A 661 19.06 -15.16 -20.76
CA GLU A 661 19.32 -15.06 -22.20
C GLU A 661 19.99 -16.32 -22.78
N SER A 662 20.88 -16.95 -22.01
CA SER A 662 21.56 -18.19 -22.42
C SER A 662 20.77 -19.46 -22.14
N GLY A 663 19.57 -19.37 -21.53
CA GLY A 663 18.84 -20.56 -21.07
C GLY A 663 19.72 -21.45 -20.19
N ARG A 664 20.56 -20.87 -19.33
CA ARG A 664 21.37 -21.63 -18.37
C ARG A 664 20.52 -22.05 -17.19
N LEU A 665 20.78 -23.25 -16.66
CA LEU A 665 20.29 -23.60 -15.33
C LEU A 665 21.05 -22.79 -14.29
N LEU A 666 20.32 -22.23 -13.34
CA LEU A 666 20.86 -21.51 -12.20
C LEU A 666 20.94 -22.45 -11.01
N ILE A 667 22.14 -22.73 -10.52
CA ILE A 667 22.37 -23.40 -9.25
C ILE A 667 22.74 -22.32 -8.23
N LEU A 668 21.89 -22.12 -7.23
CA LEU A 668 22.13 -21.17 -6.14
C LEU A 668 22.52 -21.94 -4.87
N THR A 669 23.73 -21.70 -4.38
CA THR A 669 24.29 -22.38 -3.20
C THR A 669 25.13 -21.44 -2.34
N SER A 670 25.54 -21.91 -1.17
CA SER A 670 26.55 -21.29 -0.32
C SER A 670 27.76 -22.21 -0.13
N ASP A 671 28.77 -21.72 0.56
CA ASP A 671 29.89 -22.47 1.12
C ASP A 671 29.66 -22.88 2.59
N HIS A 672 29.10 -21.97 3.39
CA HIS A 672 28.62 -22.23 4.75
C HIS A 672 27.43 -21.32 5.06
N GLY A 673 26.74 -21.62 6.17
CA GLY A 673 25.79 -20.66 6.76
C GLY A 673 26.42 -19.85 7.89
N HIS A 674 25.59 -19.27 8.76
CA HIS A 674 26.05 -18.41 9.84
C HIS A 674 25.05 -18.36 11.00
N VAL A 675 25.53 -17.93 12.16
CA VAL A 675 24.71 -17.48 13.28
C VAL A 675 24.82 -15.96 13.42
N LEU A 676 23.73 -15.30 13.82
CA LEU A 676 23.71 -13.85 14.03
C LEU A 676 24.09 -13.49 15.47
N GLU A 677 24.67 -12.31 15.66
CA GLU A 677 24.99 -11.77 16.98
C GLU A 677 23.71 -11.33 17.72
N HIS A 678 23.06 -12.29 18.36
CA HIS A 678 21.88 -12.09 19.19
C HIS A 678 22.22 -12.32 20.67
N ASP A 679 23.13 -11.50 21.21
CA ASP A 679 23.69 -11.60 22.56
C ASP A 679 24.44 -12.91 22.81
N LEU A 680 25.39 -13.22 21.91
CA LEU A 680 26.29 -14.37 22.07
C LEU A 680 27.28 -14.12 23.21
N ARG A 681 27.48 -15.15 24.03
CA ARG A 681 28.47 -15.16 25.11
C ARG A 681 29.85 -15.41 24.54
N MET A 682 30.79 -14.54 24.91
CA MET A 682 32.21 -14.77 24.64
C MET A 682 32.77 -15.83 25.60
N MET A 683 33.37 -16.88 25.04
CA MET A 683 34.03 -17.96 25.76
C MET A 683 35.54 -17.94 25.47
N PRO A 684 36.40 -18.40 26.39
CA PRO A 684 37.84 -18.47 26.15
C PRO A 684 38.21 -19.56 25.14
N SER A 685 39.23 -19.30 24.32
CA SER A 685 39.81 -20.22 23.33
C SER A 685 41.31 -19.93 23.19
N SER A 686 42.12 -20.97 22.97
CA SER A 686 43.54 -20.81 22.61
C SER A 686 43.77 -20.56 21.11
N GLY A 687 42.75 -20.78 20.27
CA GLY A 687 42.80 -20.58 18.83
C GLY A 687 42.29 -19.21 18.37
N GLU A 688 42.63 -18.84 17.14
CA GLU A 688 42.26 -17.55 16.52
C GLU A 688 40.87 -17.54 15.88
N SER A 689 40.25 -18.71 15.70
CA SER A 689 38.90 -18.83 15.13
C SER A 689 37.83 -18.27 16.06
N GLN A 690 36.82 -17.65 15.46
CA GLN A 690 35.73 -16.99 16.20
C GLN A 690 34.62 -17.97 16.61
N ARG A 691 34.56 -19.15 16.01
CA ARG A 691 33.52 -20.18 16.24
C ARG A 691 34.03 -21.60 16.31
N CYS A 692 35.32 -21.87 16.37
CA CYS A 692 35.81 -23.21 16.72
C CYS A 692 37.05 -23.13 17.60
N LYS A 693 37.30 -24.19 18.38
CA LYS A 693 38.52 -24.30 19.20
C LYS A 693 39.42 -25.43 18.72
N PRO A 694 40.74 -25.31 18.93
CA PRO A 694 41.66 -26.43 18.78
C PRO A 694 41.25 -27.63 19.65
N ALA A 695 41.55 -28.85 19.20
CA ALA A 695 41.20 -30.07 19.94
C ALA A 695 41.85 -30.17 21.34
N THR A 696 42.94 -29.44 21.56
CA THR A 696 43.69 -29.36 22.84
C THR A 696 42.93 -28.62 23.94
N ASP A 697 41.96 -27.79 23.59
CA ASP A 697 41.16 -27.06 24.57
C ASP A 697 40.14 -27.99 25.28
N PRO A 698 39.67 -27.64 26.48
CA PRO A 698 38.57 -28.35 27.12
C PRO A 698 37.25 -28.11 26.39
N VAL A 699 36.43 -29.15 26.27
CA VAL A 699 35.05 -29.05 25.77
C VAL A 699 34.17 -28.51 26.89
N ALA A 700 33.51 -27.39 26.65
CA ALA A 700 32.54 -26.79 27.57
C ALA A 700 31.09 -27.15 27.20
N GLU A 701 30.14 -26.73 28.04
CA GLU A 701 28.71 -26.79 27.70
C GLU A 701 28.41 -25.99 26.43
N GLY A 702 27.54 -26.51 25.55
CA GLY A 702 27.26 -25.92 24.24
C GLY A 702 28.27 -26.28 23.14
N GLU A 703 29.28 -27.09 23.46
CA GLU A 703 30.35 -27.51 22.55
C GLU A 703 30.38 -29.03 22.36
N VAL A 704 30.96 -29.48 21.26
CA VAL A 704 31.22 -30.90 20.98
C VAL A 704 32.58 -31.08 20.31
N ARG A 705 33.31 -32.12 20.71
CA ARG A 705 34.54 -32.55 20.03
C ARG A 705 34.17 -33.53 18.93
N VAL A 706 34.65 -33.28 17.71
CA VAL A 706 34.42 -34.13 16.55
C VAL A 706 35.74 -34.55 15.92
N ALA A 707 35.77 -35.76 15.35
CA ALA A 707 36.92 -36.29 14.64
C ALA A 707 36.47 -37.08 13.41
N GLY A 708 37.18 -36.93 12.29
CA GLY A 708 36.92 -37.68 11.07
C GLY A 708 37.47 -37.03 9.81
N ALA A 709 37.39 -37.76 8.69
CA ALA A 709 38.01 -37.38 7.43
C ALA A 709 37.56 -36.02 6.87
N ARG A 710 36.37 -35.53 7.25
CA ARG A 710 35.82 -34.22 6.84
C ARG A 710 36.25 -33.06 7.73
N VAL A 711 37.10 -33.31 8.73
CA VAL A 711 37.67 -32.29 9.61
C VAL A 711 39.02 -31.83 9.07
N VAL A 712 39.05 -30.61 8.55
CA VAL A 712 40.26 -29.92 8.07
C VAL A 712 40.89 -29.17 9.24
N ALA A 713 41.58 -29.94 10.09
CA ALA A 713 42.33 -29.45 11.25
C ALA A 713 43.45 -30.42 11.61
N PRO A 714 44.47 -30.02 12.41
CA PRO A 714 45.50 -30.93 12.89
C PRO A 714 44.91 -32.17 13.58
N GLY A 715 45.35 -33.36 13.17
CA GLY A 715 44.83 -34.63 13.69
C GLY A 715 43.36 -34.92 13.33
N GLN A 716 42.79 -34.22 12.34
CA GLN A 716 41.40 -34.36 11.90
C GLN A 716 40.39 -34.29 13.06
N THR A 717 40.70 -33.47 14.07
CA THR A 717 39.92 -33.35 15.29
C THR A 717 39.77 -31.87 15.63
N ILE A 718 38.56 -31.45 16.01
CA ILE A 718 38.27 -30.06 16.36
C ILE A 718 37.11 -29.99 17.37
N ILE A 719 36.99 -28.86 18.08
CA ILE A 719 35.86 -28.57 18.96
C ILE A 719 34.98 -27.51 18.31
N LEU A 720 33.70 -27.83 18.14
CA LEU A 720 32.70 -26.97 17.53
C LEU A 720 31.61 -26.62 18.54
N PRO A 721 31.23 -25.33 18.70
CA PRO A 721 30.00 -24.95 19.36
C PRO A 721 28.83 -25.38 18.48
N TRP A 722 27.96 -26.24 19.02
CA TRP A 722 26.66 -26.51 18.43
C TRP A 722 25.64 -25.44 18.87
N SER A 723 25.86 -24.83 20.04
CA SER A 723 25.03 -23.73 20.52
C SER A 723 25.25 -22.48 19.67
N GLU A 724 24.13 -21.85 19.28
CA GLU A 724 24.16 -20.58 18.56
C GLU A 724 24.52 -19.40 19.49
N GLN A 725 24.73 -19.64 20.79
CA GLN A 725 24.96 -18.63 21.82
C GLN A 725 26.43 -18.41 22.17
N ILE A 726 27.37 -19.07 21.50
CA ILE A 726 28.80 -19.06 21.85
C ILE A 726 29.62 -18.34 20.78
N ARG A 727 30.54 -17.47 21.18
CA ARG A 727 31.61 -16.95 20.30
C ARG A 727 32.95 -16.94 21.02
N TYR A 728 34.04 -16.98 20.26
CA TYR A 728 35.40 -16.93 20.80
C TYR A 728 36.15 -15.64 20.42
N GLY A 729 35.66 -14.92 19.42
CA GLY A 729 36.24 -13.65 18.96
C GLY A 729 35.46 -12.42 19.38
N ALA A 730 35.88 -11.24 18.90
CA ALA A 730 35.22 -9.95 19.14
C ALA A 730 33.79 -9.87 18.58
N LYS A 731 33.03 -8.86 19.01
CA LYS A 731 31.64 -8.66 18.56
C LYS A 731 31.60 -8.29 17.05
N LYS A 732 30.75 -8.97 16.29
CA LYS A 732 30.44 -8.77 14.85
C LYS A 732 28.91 -8.86 14.66
N MET A 733 28.40 -8.72 13.43
CA MET A 733 26.97 -8.92 13.16
C MET A 733 26.58 -10.39 13.05
N GLY A 734 27.53 -11.25 12.68
CA GLY A 734 27.36 -12.70 12.76
C GLY A 734 28.67 -13.45 12.60
N TYR A 735 28.57 -14.77 12.65
CA TYR A 735 29.70 -15.68 12.79
C TYR A 735 29.48 -16.99 12.05
N HIS A 736 30.58 -17.60 11.63
CA HIS A 736 30.63 -18.93 11.01
C HIS A 736 31.88 -19.68 11.50
N GLY A 737 31.97 -20.99 11.25
CA GLY A 737 33.04 -21.86 11.71
C GLY A 737 32.60 -22.90 12.74
N GLY A 738 31.38 -22.80 13.28
CA GLY A 738 30.82 -23.70 14.28
C GLY A 738 30.12 -24.95 13.71
N GLY A 739 29.44 -25.66 14.60
CA GLY A 739 28.74 -26.92 14.33
C GLY A 739 27.21 -26.81 14.42
N SER A 740 26.67 -25.60 14.54
CA SER A 740 25.22 -25.41 14.55
C SER A 740 24.61 -25.79 13.18
N PRO A 741 23.34 -26.24 13.12
CA PRO A 741 22.70 -26.54 11.85
C PRO A 741 22.65 -25.31 10.93
N GLN A 742 22.59 -24.10 11.50
CA GLN A 742 22.63 -22.84 10.74
C GLN A 742 23.93 -22.62 9.98
N GLU A 743 25.04 -23.21 10.44
CA GLU A 743 26.36 -23.10 9.82
C GLU A 743 26.67 -24.30 8.93
N VAL A 744 26.32 -25.51 9.38
CA VAL A 744 26.68 -26.79 8.73
C VAL A 744 25.79 -27.10 7.53
N LEU A 745 24.50 -26.77 7.59
CA LEU A 745 23.54 -27.06 6.53
C LEU A 745 23.52 -25.91 5.53
N VAL A 746 23.78 -26.25 4.27
CA VAL A 746 23.99 -25.31 3.18
C VAL A 746 22.91 -25.53 2.11
N PRO A 747 22.21 -24.46 1.68
CA PRO A 747 21.18 -24.58 0.67
C PRO A 747 21.77 -24.96 -0.69
N PHE A 748 21.06 -25.81 -1.43
CA PHE A 748 21.38 -26.14 -2.82
C PHE A 748 20.11 -26.13 -3.67
N GLY A 749 19.85 -24.99 -4.31
CA GLY A 749 18.71 -24.81 -5.20
C GLY A 749 19.08 -24.94 -6.65
N VAL A 750 18.30 -25.69 -7.42
CA VAL A 750 18.42 -25.75 -8.88
C VAL A 750 17.21 -25.05 -9.48
N TYR A 751 17.45 -24.11 -10.39
CA TYR A 751 16.42 -23.27 -10.98
C TYR A 751 16.52 -23.26 -12.50
N ARG A 752 15.37 -23.20 -13.15
CA ARG A 752 15.23 -22.93 -14.58
C ARG A 752 14.34 -21.72 -14.80
N TYR A 753 14.50 -21.04 -15.93
CA TYR A 753 13.57 -19.99 -16.29
C TYR A 753 12.24 -20.60 -16.79
N ALA A 754 11.11 -20.02 -16.38
CA ALA A 754 9.79 -20.52 -16.76
C ALA A 754 9.52 -20.46 -18.27
N GLY A 755 10.19 -19.57 -19.00
CA GLY A 755 10.09 -19.47 -20.46
C GLY A 755 10.76 -20.63 -21.21
N ASP A 756 11.67 -21.36 -20.58
CA ASP A 756 12.46 -22.39 -21.26
C ASP A 756 11.61 -23.62 -21.58
N ALA A 757 11.68 -24.10 -22.82
CA ALA A 757 11.01 -25.32 -23.27
C ALA A 757 12.02 -26.48 -23.32
N GLY A 758 11.87 -27.48 -22.46
CA GLY A 758 12.76 -28.64 -22.39
C GLY A 758 12.51 -29.49 -21.15
N VAL A 759 12.57 -30.82 -21.30
CA VAL A 759 12.47 -31.76 -20.17
C VAL A 759 13.88 -32.10 -19.70
N LEU A 760 14.14 -31.94 -18.40
CA LEU A 760 15.38 -32.38 -17.78
C LEU A 760 15.18 -33.81 -17.26
N THR A 761 15.95 -34.75 -17.79
CA THR A 761 15.88 -36.15 -17.39
C THR A 761 16.26 -36.27 -15.92
N GLY A 762 15.38 -36.87 -15.12
CA GLY A 762 15.55 -37.07 -13.68
C GLY A 762 15.20 -35.87 -12.80
N TRP A 763 14.70 -34.76 -13.36
CA TRP A 763 14.31 -33.55 -12.61
C TRP A 763 12.89 -33.12 -12.93
N ARG A 764 12.17 -32.59 -11.93
CA ARG A 764 10.83 -32.01 -12.08
C ARG A 764 10.77 -30.59 -11.52
N GLU A 765 9.94 -29.74 -12.12
CA GLU A 765 9.56 -28.44 -11.55
C GLU A 765 8.77 -28.69 -10.25
N VAL A 766 9.06 -27.91 -9.21
CA VAL A 766 8.35 -27.98 -7.93
C VAL A 766 7.83 -26.60 -7.51
N PRO A 767 6.72 -26.53 -6.77
CA PRO A 767 6.27 -25.29 -6.15
C PRO A 767 7.26 -24.87 -5.06
N ARG A 768 7.21 -23.58 -4.69
CA ARG A 768 7.91 -23.10 -3.50
C ARG A 768 7.46 -23.91 -2.29
N GLN A 769 8.40 -24.54 -1.63
CA GLN A 769 8.12 -25.34 -0.44
C GLN A 769 8.13 -24.43 0.78
N THR A 770 6.97 -24.30 1.42
CA THR A 770 6.84 -23.69 2.75
C THR A 770 6.13 -24.67 3.68
N PRO A 771 6.52 -24.73 4.96
CA PRO A 771 5.86 -25.64 5.88
C PRO A 771 4.40 -25.22 6.13
N PRO A 772 3.50 -26.14 6.49
CA PRO A 772 2.08 -25.84 6.67
C PRO A 772 1.80 -24.67 7.62
N TRP A 773 2.57 -24.54 8.70
CA TRP A 773 2.44 -23.46 9.70
C TRP A 773 2.87 -22.07 9.19
N TRP A 774 3.58 -21.99 8.05
CA TRP A 774 4.04 -20.72 7.46
C TRP A 774 2.92 -19.90 6.83
N ARG A 775 1.88 -20.57 6.33
CA ARG A 775 0.73 -19.93 5.69
C ARG A 775 -0.13 -19.29 6.76
N LEU A 776 -0.53 -18.03 6.60
CA LEU A 776 -1.45 -17.35 7.52
C LEU A 776 -2.89 -17.45 7.00
N VAL A 777 -3.49 -18.64 7.15
CA VAL A 777 -4.91 -18.90 6.89
C VAL A 777 -5.67 -19.00 8.23
N SER A 778 -6.91 -18.52 8.27
CA SER A 778 -7.77 -18.69 9.44
C SER A 778 -8.06 -20.17 9.65
N GLU A 779 -8.06 -20.59 10.92
CA GLU A 779 -8.33 -21.99 11.30
C GLU A 779 -9.82 -22.21 11.64
N ARG A 780 -10.69 -21.22 11.37
CA ARG A 780 -12.14 -21.38 11.56
C ARG A 780 -12.62 -22.51 10.66
N PRO A 781 -13.27 -23.56 11.19
CA PRO A 781 -14.14 -24.37 10.35
C PRO A 781 -15.18 -23.42 9.76
N GLU A 782 -15.35 -23.42 8.44
CA GLU A 782 -16.47 -22.73 7.79
C GLU A 782 -17.76 -23.15 8.49
N ASP A 783 -18.62 -22.16 8.77
CA ASP A 783 -19.85 -22.32 9.53
C ASP A 783 -20.61 -23.57 9.08
N ALA A 784 -20.78 -24.53 9.99
CA ALA A 784 -21.82 -25.52 9.86
C ALA A 784 -23.16 -24.77 9.64
N PRO A 785 -24.01 -25.19 8.69
CA PRO A 785 -25.23 -24.48 8.36
C PRO A 785 -26.04 -24.20 9.62
N THR A 786 -26.33 -22.92 9.85
CA THR A 786 -27.06 -22.46 11.04
C THR A 786 -28.42 -23.18 11.09
N PRO A 787 -28.79 -23.83 12.21
CA PRO A 787 -30.11 -24.44 12.31
C PRO A 787 -31.18 -23.36 12.12
N PRO A 788 -32.27 -23.66 11.38
CA PRO A 788 -33.30 -22.67 11.11
C PRO A 788 -33.92 -22.18 12.43
N PRO A 789 -34.34 -20.90 12.51
CA PRO A 789 -34.93 -20.37 13.73
C PRO A 789 -36.24 -21.10 14.05
N PRO A 790 -36.60 -21.26 15.34
CA PRO A 790 -37.82 -21.95 15.74
C PRO A 790 -39.03 -21.14 15.25
N THR A 791 -39.84 -21.74 14.37
CA THR A 791 -41.07 -21.13 13.87
C THR A 791 -42.07 -20.93 15.01
N ALA A 792 -42.38 -19.68 15.31
CA ALA A 792 -43.49 -19.30 16.18
C ALA A 792 -44.83 -19.71 15.53
N ALA A 793 -45.76 -20.14 16.39
CA ALA A 793 -47.07 -20.71 16.05
C ALA A 793 -47.90 -19.84 15.10
N ARG A 794 -48.38 -20.44 14.01
CA ARG A 794 -49.38 -19.87 13.08
C ARG A 794 -50.77 -19.92 13.70
N ARG A 795 -51.46 -18.78 13.71
CA ARG A 795 -52.92 -18.69 13.74
C ARG A 795 -53.46 -18.88 12.31
N ASP A 796 -54.54 -19.64 12.22
CA ASP A 796 -55.30 -19.95 11.00
C ASP A 796 -55.74 -18.74 10.19
N ARG A 797 -55.71 -18.89 8.86
CA ARG A 797 -56.82 -18.53 7.96
C ARG A 797 -56.71 -19.24 6.61
N HIS A 798 -57.82 -19.89 6.24
CA HIS A 798 -58.13 -20.56 5.00
C HIS A 798 -57.94 -19.72 3.73
N THR A 799 -57.32 -20.30 2.70
CA THR A 799 -57.79 -20.28 1.30
C THR A 799 -57.19 -21.49 0.56
N PRO A 800 -57.94 -22.26 -0.25
CA PRO A 800 -57.41 -23.44 -0.94
C PRO A 800 -56.71 -23.01 -2.24
N ASP A 801 -55.48 -23.47 -2.44
CA ASP A 801 -54.76 -23.31 -3.70
C ASP A 801 -54.91 -24.57 -4.56
N LEU A 802 -55.25 -24.35 -5.82
CA LEU A 802 -55.79 -25.32 -6.76
C LEU A 802 -54.72 -25.73 -7.78
N PHE A 803 -53.47 -25.95 -7.36
CA PHE A 803 -52.41 -26.55 -8.18
C PHE A 803 -51.44 -27.38 -7.32
N ALA A 804 -51.90 -28.53 -6.85
CA ALA A 804 -51.01 -29.56 -6.33
C ALA A 804 -50.25 -30.20 -7.49
N THR A 805 -48.94 -29.89 -7.60
CA THR A 805 -48.03 -30.64 -8.46
C THR A 805 -47.23 -31.60 -7.60
N LEU A 806 -47.35 -32.86 -7.99
CA LEU A 806 -46.88 -34.11 -7.40
C LEU A 806 -45.43 -34.09 -6.90
N THR A 807 -45.24 -34.41 -5.63
CA THR A 807 -43.97 -34.89 -5.06
C THR A 807 -43.68 -36.28 -5.64
N THR A 808 -42.59 -36.40 -6.41
CA THR A 808 -41.98 -37.68 -6.75
C THR A 808 -41.12 -38.20 -5.60
N PRO A 809 -41.14 -39.51 -5.31
CA PRO A 809 -40.38 -40.09 -4.21
C PRO A 809 -38.89 -40.21 -4.57
N VAL A 810 -38.04 -39.85 -3.61
CA VAL A 810 -36.59 -40.08 -3.63
C VAL A 810 -36.32 -41.59 -3.65
N PRO A 811 -35.60 -42.13 -4.65
CA PRO A 811 -35.10 -43.50 -4.61
C PRO A 811 -33.86 -43.58 -3.69
N PRO A 812 -33.55 -44.78 -3.15
CA PRO A 812 -32.59 -44.93 -2.06
C PRO A 812 -31.15 -44.67 -2.50
N ALA A 813 -30.35 -44.20 -1.55
CA ALA A 813 -28.92 -43.91 -1.64
C ALA A 813 -28.14 -45.01 -2.39
N GLY A 814 -27.81 -44.73 -3.65
CA GLY A 814 -26.68 -45.33 -4.35
C GLY A 814 -25.45 -44.48 -4.07
N ASP A 815 -24.31 -45.13 -3.83
CA ASP A 815 -23.01 -44.53 -3.53
C ASP A 815 -22.78 -43.16 -4.22
N GLU A 816 -22.75 -42.08 -3.42
CA GLU A 816 -22.23 -40.72 -3.75
C GLU A 816 -20.73 -40.72 -4.14
N ARG A 817 -20.20 -41.86 -4.55
CA ARG A 817 -18.77 -42.09 -4.77
C ARG A 817 -18.36 -41.51 -6.11
N ASP A 818 -17.81 -40.30 -6.03
CA ASP A 818 -16.95 -39.64 -7.02
C ASP A 818 -17.65 -38.87 -8.16
N TRP A 819 -18.26 -37.73 -7.81
CA TRP A 819 -18.80 -36.77 -8.79
C TRP A 819 -17.73 -36.27 -9.79
N ILE A 820 -16.45 -36.33 -9.43
CA ILE A 820 -15.33 -35.98 -10.32
C ILE A 820 -15.21 -37.02 -11.44
N ALA A 821 -15.44 -38.31 -11.15
CA ALA A 821 -15.53 -39.34 -12.18
C ALA A 821 -16.72 -39.10 -13.13
N GLN A 822 -17.88 -38.71 -12.57
CA GLN A 822 -19.06 -38.39 -13.38
C GLN A 822 -18.82 -37.15 -14.26
N LEU A 823 -18.13 -36.13 -13.74
CA LEU A 823 -17.72 -34.95 -14.51
C LEU A 823 -16.85 -35.33 -15.70
N LEU A 824 -15.80 -36.11 -15.48
CA LEU A 824 -14.87 -36.53 -16.54
C LEU A 824 -15.57 -37.42 -17.60
N ALA A 825 -16.63 -38.13 -17.23
CA ALA A 825 -17.45 -38.93 -18.14
C ALA A 825 -18.61 -38.14 -18.81
N SER A 826 -18.85 -36.88 -18.40
CA SER A 826 -20.01 -36.11 -18.86
C SER A 826 -19.93 -35.77 -20.36
N PRO A 827 -21.04 -35.88 -21.12
CA PRO A 827 -21.11 -35.43 -22.51
C PRO A 827 -20.84 -33.93 -22.67
N VAL A 828 -21.15 -33.12 -21.64
CA VAL A 828 -20.82 -31.68 -21.62
C VAL A 828 -19.30 -31.49 -21.56
N TYR A 829 -18.62 -32.24 -20.69
CA TYR A 829 -17.16 -32.19 -20.56
C TYR A 829 -16.45 -32.62 -21.85
N ALA A 830 -16.90 -33.71 -22.49
CA ALA A 830 -16.35 -34.15 -23.78
C ALA A 830 -16.50 -33.08 -24.89
N ARG A 831 -17.65 -32.39 -24.94
CA ARG A 831 -17.88 -31.27 -25.88
C ARG A 831 -16.97 -30.08 -25.59
N MET A 832 -16.80 -29.73 -24.31
CA MET A 832 -15.91 -28.64 -23.90
C MET A 832 -14.44 -28.96 -24.21
N GLN A 833 -14.00 -30.20 -23.99
CA GLN A 833 -12.66 -30.67 -24.33
C GLN A 833 -12.40 -30.61 -25.85
N ALA A 834 -13.37 -31.00 -26.68
CA ALA A 834 -13.27 -30.88 -28.14
C ALA A 834 -13.19 -29.42 -28.62
N ARG A 835 -13.95 -28.50 -28.00
CA ARG A 835 -14.00 -27.07 -28.35
C ARG A 835 -12.78 -26.29 -27.89
N ALA A 836 -12.18 -26.68 -26.76
CA ALA A 836 -11.05 -25.96 -26.17
C ALA A 836 -9.70 -26.24 -26.86
N GLY A 837 -9.66 -27.13 -27.86
CA GLY A 837 -8.41 -27.55 -28.54
C GLY A 837 -7.51 -28.37 -27.60
N ARG A 838 -6.23 -28.58 -27.96
CA ARG A 838 -5.23 -29.21 -27.06
C ARG A 838 -4.94 -28.31 -25.85
N VAL A 839 -5.88 -28.21 -24.91
CA VAL A 839 -5.63 -27.69 -23.57
C VAL A 839 -4.63 -28.65 -22.92
N ARG A 840 -3.51 -28.13 -22.41
CA ARG A 840 -2.39 -28.92 -21.84
C ARG A 840 -2.70 -29.52 -20.45
N ILE A 841 -3.96 -29.79 -20.13
CA ILE A 841 -4.36 -30.26 -18.79
C ILE A 841 -4.79 -31.71 -18.90
N SER A 842 -4.14 -32.58 -18.12
CA SER A 842 -4.53 -33.98 -18.02
C SER A 842 -5.72 -34.15 -17.07
N ASP A 843 -6.56 -35.16 -17.32
CA ASP A 843 -7.69 -35.51 -16.46
C ASP A 843 -7.25 -35.79 -15.01
N ALA A 844 -6.05 -36.34 -14.83
CA ALA A 844 -5.43 -36.56 -13.52
C ALA A 844 -5.18 -35.24 -12.77
N GLN A 845 -4.63 -34.23 -13.45
CA GLN A 845 -4.40 -32.90 -12.85
C GLN A 845 -5.70 -32.18 -12.55
N LEU A 846 -6.71 -32.31 -13.43
CA LEU A 846 -8.03 -31.74 -13.20
C LEU A 846 -8.69 -32.37 -11.98
N ARG A 847 -8.62 -33.71 -11.85
CA ARG A 847 -9.12 -34.43 -10.68
C ARG A 847 -8.44 -33.98 -9.40
N GLN A 848 -7.11 -33.85 -9.40
CA GLN A 848 -6.35 -33.41 -8.22
C GLN A 848 -6.73 -31.98 -7.80
N LEU A 849 -6.92 -31.07 -8.77
CA LEU A 849 -7.38 -29.70 -8.51
C LEU A 849 -8.78 -29.69 -7.86
N LEU A 850 -9.74 -30.42 -8.45
CA LEU A 850 -11.12 -30.44 -7.98
C LEU A 850 -11.23 -31.10 -6.60
N THR A 851 -10.50 -32.19 -6.38
CA THR A 851 -10.43 -32.86 -5.06
C THR A 851 -9.85 -31.91 -4.01
N GLY A 852 -8.77 -31.20 -4.33
CA GLY A 852 -8.14 -30.25 -3.39
C GLY A 852 -9.01 -29.03 -3.08
N LEU A 853 -9.80 -28.56 -4.06
CA LEU A 853 -10.76 -27.47 -3.84
C LEU A 853 -11.97 -27.95 -3.04
N GLU A 854 -12.49 -29.15 -3.30
CA GLU A 854 -13.58 -29.75 -2.52
C GLU A 854 -13.20 -29.94 -1.05
N GLN A 855 -12.00 -30.47 -0.78
CA GLN A 855 -11.47 -30.61 0.59
C GLN A 855 -11.30 -29.26 1.31
N ALA A 856 -11.19 -28.17 0.56
CA ALA A 856 -11.06 -26.81 1.06
C ALA A 856 -12.38 -26.03 1.06
N GLY A 857 -13.54 -26.71 1.01
CA GLY A 857 -14.85 -26.03 1.04
C GLY A 857 -15.20 -25.27 -0.24
N GLY A 858 -14.48 -25.52 -1.34
CA GLY A 858 -14.67 -24.84 -2.62
C GLY A 858 -13.85 -23.55 -2.77
N GLN A 859 -13.04 -23.13 -1.79
CA GLN A 859 -12.18 -21.95 -1.93
C GLN A 859 -10.78 -22.19 -1.34
N GLN A 860 -9.73 -21.85 -2.10
CA GLN A 860 -8.36 -22.05 -1.65
C GLN A 860 -7.41 -20.96 -2.17
N MET A 861 -6.35 -20.65 -1.42
CA MET A 861 -5.29 -19.74 -1.89
C MET A 861 -4.54 -20.34 -3.08
N ALA A 862 -4.20 -19.52 -4.08
CA ALA A 862 -3.46 -19.94 -5.27
C ALA A 862 -2.14 -20.66 -4.91
N ALA A 863 -1.41 -20.18 -3.91
CA ALA A 863 -0.19 -20.82 -3.39
C ALA A 863 -0.43 -22.24 -2.87
N ALA A 864 -1.55 -22.46 -2.17
CA ALA A 864 -1.92 -23.76 -1.63
C ALA A 864 -2.39 -24.71 -2.74
N VAL A 865 -3.09 -24.20 -3.76
CA VAL A 865 -3.46 -24.96 -4.95
C VAL A 865 -2.20 -25.37 -5.73
N ALA A 866 -1.26 -24.45 -5.93
CA ALA A 866 0.04 -24.72 -6.55
C ALA A 866 0.81 -25.83 -5.80
N GLN A 867 0.88 -25.73 -4.47
CA GLN A 867 1.50 -26.75 -3.62
C GLN A 867 0.81 -28.11 -3.73
N GLY A 868 -0.52 -28.14 -3.66
CA GLY A 868 -1.31 -29.37 -3.76
C GLY A 868 -1.26 -30.05 -5.13
N LEU A 869 -1.01 -29.28 -6.19
CA LEU A 869 -0.81 -29.78 -7.57
C LEU A 869 0.65 -30.10 -7.90
N GLU A 870 1.58 -29.84 -6.97
CA GLU A 870 3.02 -29.92 -7.23
C GLU A 870 3.47 -29.09 -8.46
N LEU A 871 2.86 -27.91 -8.64
CA LEU A 871 3.15 -27.02 -9.76
C LEU A 871 3.58 -25.62 -9.30
N PRO A 872 4.54 -24.97 -9.96
CA PRO A 872 4.91 -23.58 -9.68
C PRO A 872 3.72 -22.61 -9.87
N GLU A 873 3.60 -21.58 -9.03
CA GLU A 873 2.51 -20.58 -9.11
C GLU A 873 2.43 -19.87 -10.48
N LEU A 874 3.58 -19.68 -11.15
CA LEU A 874 3.63 -19.10 -12.49
C LEU A 874 2.94 -19.98 -13.55
N ARG A 875 2.97 -21.30 -13.37
CA ARG A 875 2.29 -22.27 -14.25
C ARG A 875 0.81 -22.39 -13.91
N LEU A 876 0.46 -22.11 -12.66
CA LEU A 876 -0.92 -22.24 -12.16
C LEU A 876 -1.88 -21.33 -12.93
N HIS A 877 -1.51 -20.08 -13.25
CA HIS A 877 -2.40 -19.17 -13.97
C HIS A 877 -2.80 -19.69 -15.36
N GLY A 878 -1.83 -20.23 -16.10
CA GLY A 878 -2.08 -20.85 -17.41
C GLY A 878 -2.95 -22.10 -17.30
N LEU A 879 -2.70 -22.93 -16.27
CA LEU A 879 -3.52 -24.10 -15.97
C LEU A 879 -4.94 -23.70 -15.62
N LEU A 880 -5.16 -22.79 -14.66
CA LEU A 880 -6.49 -22.35 -14.25
C LEU A 880 -7.25 -21.69 -15.40
N ALA A 881 -6.59 -20.90 -16.25
CA ALA A 881 -7.23 -20.36 -17.46
C ALA A 881 -7.67 -21.47 -18.43
N GLY A 882 -6.91 -22.56 -18.54
CA GLY A 882 -7.31 -23.75 -19.27
C GLY A 882 -8.48 -24.49 -18.61
N VAL A 883 -8.48 -24.61 -17.28
CA VAL A 883 -9.61 -25.21 -16.53
C VAL A 883 -10.86 -24.36 -16.67
N GLN A 884 -10.76 -23.02 -16.61
CA GLN A 884 -11.89 -22.12 -16.85
C GLN A 884 -12.49 -22.33 -18.25
N LYS A 885 -11.66 -22.57 -19.27
CA LYS A 885 -12.16 -22.93 -20.61
C LYS A 885 -12.87 -24.28 -20.67
N LEU A 886 -12.58 -25.19 -19.75
CA LEU A 886 -13.23 -26.50 -19.67
C LEU A 886 -14.49 -26.47 -18.80
N LEU A 887 -14.48 -25.72 -17.69
CA LEU A 887 -15.54 -25.74 -16.68
C LEU A 887 -16.54 -24.57 -16.76
N ASN A 888 -16.16 -23.41 -17.30
CA ASN A 888 -17.07 -22.27 -17.40
C ASN A 888 -17.87 -22.37 -18.71
N VAL A 889 -18.97 -23.12 -18.69
CA VAL A 889 -19.85 -23.29 -19.85
C VAL A 889 -20.62 -22.00 -20.11
N ASP A 890 -20.63 -21.55 -21.37
CA ASP A 890 -21.36 -20.36 -21.84
C ASP A 890 -21.07 -19.05 -21.05
N GLY A 891 -19.89 -18.95 -20.44
CA GLY A 891 -19.43 -17.74 -19.74
C GLY A 891 -19.84 -17.64 -18.27
N TYR A 892 -20.57 -18.63 -17.73
CA TYR A 892 -20.90 -18.68 -16.31
C TYR A 892 -19.71 -19.17 -15.48
N PRO A 893 -19.27 -18.44 -14.43
CA PRO A 893 -18.05 -18.76 -13.70
C PRO A 893 -18.26 -19.90 -12.69
N VAL A 894 -18.02 -21.14 -13.12
CA VAL A 894 -17.90 -22.31 -12.24
C VAL A 894 -16.59 -22.27 -11.45
N LEU A 895 -15.50 -21.91 -12.12
CA LEU A 895 -14.21 -21.64 -11.50
C LEU A 895 -13.84 -20.15 -11.66
N ALA A 896 -13.67 -19.47 -10.54
CA ALA A 896 -13.29 -18.06 -10.47
C ALA A 896 -11.90 -17.89 -9.81
N ILE A 897 -11.15 -16.89 -10.27
CA ILE A 897 -9.84 -16.53 -9.72
C ILE A 897 -9.94 -15.06 -9.29
N ASP A 898 -9.85 -14.81 -7.98
CA ASP A 898 -9.75 -13.46 -7.46
C ASP A 898 -8.26 -13.08 -7.35
N ARG A 899 -7.85 -12.11 -8.17
CA ARG A 899 -6.46 -11.64 -8.23
C ARG A 899 -6.08 -10.77 -7.03
N ALA A 900 -7.03 -10.08 -6.42
CA ALA A 900 -6.76 -9.21 -5.27
C ALA A 900 -6.51 -10.03 -4.01
N SER A 901 -7.33 -11.06 -3.77
CA SER A 901 -7.16 -11.97 -2.64
C SER A 901 -6.24 -13.17 -2.94
N LYS A 902 -5.82 -13.36 -4.20
CA LYS A 902 -5.07 -14.54 -4.69
C LYS A 902 -5.77 -15.86 -4.33
N THR A 903 -7.09 -15.91 -4.48
CA THR A 903 -7.90 -17.10 -4.19
C THR A 903 -8.51 -17.70 -5.45
N VAL A 904 -8.66 -19.03 -5.43
CA VAL A 904 -9.34 -19.83 -6.45
C VAL A 904 -10.63 -20.34 -5.81
N ARG A 905 -11.77 -20.10 -6.47
CA ARG A 905 -13.09 -20.50 -5.99
C ARG A 905 -13.79 -21.40 -7.00
N LEU A 906 -14.32 -22.51 -6.51
CA LEU A 906 -15.13 -23.49 -7.22
C LEU A 906 -16.57 -23.41 -6.70
N ASP A 907 -17.51 -23.09 -7.59
CA ASP A 907 -18.94 -23.20 -7.31
C ASP A 907 -19.44 -24.59 -7.69
N LEU A 908 -19.49 -25.48 -6.70
CA LEU A 908 -19.94 -26.87 -6.87
C LEU A 908 -21.40 -26.96 -7.34
N VAL A 909 -22.27 -26.04 -6.92
CA VAL A 909 -23.69 -26.04 -7.31
C VAL A 909 -23.82 -25.72 -8.79
N SER A 910 -23.15 -24.64 -9.23
CA SER A 910 -23.09 -24.28 -10.64
C SER A 910 -22.44 -25.37 -11.49
N LEU A 911 -21.38 -26.03 -10.98
CA LEU A 911 -20.72 -27.15 -11.67
C LEU A 911 -21.70 -28.31 -11.89
N LYS A 912 -22.36 -28.80 -10.83
CA LYS A 912 -23.28 -29.95 -10.94
C LYS A 912 -24.43 -29.65 -11.90
N ASN A 913 -25.00 -28.45 -11.84
CA ASN A 913 -26.07 -28.02 -12.73
C ASN A 913 -25.64 -27.95 -14.20
N GLN A 914 -24.46 -27.39 -14.50
CA GLN A 914 -23.99 -27.22 -15.89
C GLN A 914 -23.51 -28.52 -16.53
N PHE A 915 -22.98 -29.46 -15.74
CA PHE A 915 -22.46 -30.73 -16.22
C PHE A 915 -23.45 -31.90 -16.08
N GLU A 916 -24.67 -31.62 -15.64
CA GLU A 916 -25.77 -32.59 -15.44
C GLU A 916 -25.34 -33.73 -14.50
N LEU A 917 -24.66 -33.39 -13.41
CA LEU A 917 -24.17 -34.34 -12.41
C LEU A 917 -25.22 -34.47 -11.29
N HIS A 918 -25.58 -35.72 -10.95
CA HIS A 918 -26.65 -36.05 -10.00
C HIS A 918 -26.09 -36.54 -8.67
#